data_AF-A0A7W0VSI9-F1
#
_entry.id   AF-A0A7W0VSI9-F1
#
_cell.length_a   1.000
_cell.length_b   1.000
_cell.length_c   1.000
_cell.angle_alpha   90.00
_cell.angle_beta   90.00
_cell.angle_gamma   90.00
#
_symmetry.space_group_name_H-M   'P 1'
#
loop_
_entity.id
_entity.type
_entity.pdbx_description
1 polymer ?
#
loop_
_entity_poly.entity_id
_entity_poly.type
_entity_poly.pdbx_seq_one_letter_code
_entity_poly.pdbx_strand_id
1 'polypeptide(L)'
;MSRVATTAGVLCLLAACPSRHTDVVTSPPPVDDKPLRIAIARAEVQRDEGVRELQELLRSGDRHAKLLALRGLGRIGGPTARTVLIAALQDKDPELIAGAMAALGVARELDELSIEDGDKYVGLLHNSFARTTGAGRLLAIEALGRAGDQRSQPLLVAELGGKPEHAEAVGVALARQGRRKISLAPATIKALIEAMNSAEPRTRYGAVYAFARAQPLARLEPTLSPALAARVGDQSADVRAQAIVAIAKHGFVSSTTFQLEAGLVDKDWRVAVEAVRAMTGDKSLPEHSDAVAVALVRRLADLETSPTEAHVVLEALRGLQKHASRALVNKALVEIGRWAALSTRAPELTRGWIDCLAATGVARAANSIAGVGECAQRRLPDHLRLPLVAELLGASIGSAQERRTAIAQLLAHGDVRVRASVLAQLTAGWKTMVEADRRAAIGIVIGAIASPDPIMAGSAIDASTKFYEAIGRGDHAALDAALIARAAIEKEPEISATLFDVIAEQKLGAGVEACRAGLTGAPVRARAARACLRALGEPATDMLAPVRAPAPPVDVTSVIGARLEWHVTTTRGDVVLELRPDVAPWAVAGIVALTEQGKYDGLEFHRVVPNFVVQGGDPTESGWGGPGYVLPAEPGTSADGAGFVAGGVGMADAGRDSAGSQWFVMHARAAHLDGRYTWFGAVKSGQKSADALLIGDKVVKATIVRP
;
A
#
# COMPACT_ATOMS: atom_id res chain seq x y z
N MET A 1 26.82 7.21 78.81
CA MET A 1 27.65 7.41 77.60
C MET A 1 26.82 8.27 76.64
N SER A 2 26.94 9.59 76.78
CA SER A 2 27.70 10.50 75.87
C SER A 2 26.92 10.77 74.59
N ARG A 3 26.14 11.87 74.47
CA ARG A 3 26.57 13.27 74.17
C ARG A 3 27.16 13.36 72.74
N VAL A 4 26.83 14.33 71.89
CA VAL A 4 26.91 15.80 72.08
C VAL A 4 26.02 16.54 71.06
N ALA A 5 25.32 17.58 71.55
CA ALA A 5 24.62 18.67 70.85
C ALA A 5 25.61 19.76 70.39
N THR A 6 25.34 20.61 69.39
CA THR A 6 24.86 22.01 69.53
C THR A 6 24.95 22.67 68.13
N THR A 7 23.90 23.24 67.51
CA THR A 7 23.21 24.54 67.66
C THR A 7 24.06 25.81 67.47
N ALA A 8 23.74 26.57 66.42
CA ALA A 8 23.46 28.03 66.36
C ALA A 8 23.46 28.46 64.87
N GLY A 9 22.57 29.28 64.29
CA GLY A 9 21.41 30.04 64.76
C GLY A 9 21.23 31.29 63.87
N VAL A 10 19.98 31.57 63.44
CA VAL A 10 19.34 32.91 63.36
C VAL A 10 19.78 33.83 62.17
N LEU A 11 18.98 34.59 61.39
CA LEU A 11 17.64 35.23 61.47
C LEU A 11 17.08 35.61 60.06
N CYS A 12 15.73 35.63 59.95
CA CYS A 12 14.75 36.32 59.09
C CYS A 12 15.12 37.14 57.82
N LEU A 13 14.26 37.02 56.79
CA LEU A 13 13.28 38.07 56.43
C LEU A 13 12.19 37.56 55.46
N LEU A 14 10.94 37.88 55.80
CA LEU A 14 9.72 37.65 55.04
C LEU A 14 9.63 38.60 53.84
N ALA A 15 9.30 38.08 52.67
CA ALA A 15 8.62 38.82 51.60
C ALA A 15 7.64 37.88 50.90
N ALA A 16 6.36 38.23 50.99
CA ALA A 16 5.24 37.54 50.39
C ALA A 16 5.24 37.69 48.86
N CYS A 17 4.89 36.61 48.14
CA CYS A 17 4.42 36.68 46.76
C CYS A 17 3.12 35.87 46.61
N PRO A 18 2.16 36.35 45.80
CA PRO A 18 0.75 36.04 45.95
C PRO A 18 0.35 34.75 45.24
N SER A 19 -0.57 34.01 45.87
CA SER A 19 -1.34 32.93 45.28
C SER A 19 -2.12 33.43 44.05
N ARG A 20 -1.66 33.06 42.85
CA ARG A 20 -2.53 33.07 41.66
C ARG A 20 -3.27 31.76 41.63
N HIS A 21 -4.58 31.84 41.88
CA HIS A 21 -5.55 30.88 41.34
C HIS A 21 -5.25 30.69 39.86
N THR A 22 -4.74 29.53 39.48
CA THR A 22 -4.84 29.07 38.10
C THR A 22 -6.29 28.70 37.91
N ASP A 23 -7.01 29.54 37.18
CA ASP A 23 -8.28 29.19 36.56
C ASP A 23 -8.12 27.83 35.88
N VAL A 24 -8.77 26.82 36.43
CA VAL A 24 -9.05 25.58 35.72
C VAL A 24 -9.91 26.03 34.54
N VAL A 25 -9.29 26.14 33.37
CA VAL A 25 -10.02 26.20 32.10
C VAL A 25 -10.78 24.88 32.05
N THR A 26 -12.02 24.92 32.51
CA THR A 26 -12.99 23.86 32.29
C THR A 26 -13.08 23.73 30.79
N SER A 27 -12.49 22.65 30.26
CA SER A 27 -12.76 22.28 28.88
C SER A 27 -14.29 22.22 28.75
N PRO A 28 -14.88 22.87 27.73
CA PRO A 28 -16.32 22.77 27.53
C PRO A 28 -16.68 21.28 27.53
N PRO A 29 -17.83 20.89 28.12
CA PRO A 29 -18.26 19.50 28.11
C PRO A 29 -18.19 19.00 26.66
N PRO A 30 -17.71 17.77 26.42
CA PRO A 30 -17.60 17.24 25.07
C PRO A 30 -18.96 17.40 24.40
N VAL A 31 -19.01 18.24 23.37
CA VAL A 31 -20.20 18.39 22.54
C VAL A 31 -20.51 16.99 22.03
N ASP A 32 -21.70 16.48 22.33
CA ASP A 32 -22.17 15.24 21.72
C ASP A 32 -22.37 15.50 20.22
N ASP A 33 -21.28 15.34 19.46
CA ASP A 33 -21.23 15.56 18.02
C ASP A 33 -21.68 14.32 17.23
N LYS A 34 -22.22 13.30 17.91
CA LYS A 34 -22.72 12.07 17.29
C LYS A 34 -23.79 12.35 16.23
N PRO A 35 -24.83 13.18 16.45
CA PRO A 35 -25.82 13.48 15.41
C PRO A 35 -25.19 14.14 14.18
N LEU A 36 -24.24 15.06 14.40
CA LEU A 36 -23.51 15.75 13.34
C LEU A 36 -22.68 14.77 12.51
N ARG A 37 -21.91 13.88 13.16
CA ARG A 37 -21.11 12.86 12.48
C ARG A 37 -21.95 11.87 11.69
N ILE A 38 -23.10 11.45 12.23
CA ILE A 38 -24.05 10.59 11.52
C ILE A 38 -24.59 11.31 10.27
N ALA A 39 -24.94 12.59 10.37
CA ALA A 39 -25.41 13.38 9.24
C ALA A 39 -24.33 13.47 8.14
N ILE A 40 -23.08 13.78 8.50
CA ILE A 40 -21.96 13.85 7.55
C ILE A 40 -21.71 12.49 6.89
N ALA A 41 -21.66 11.40 7.66
CA ALA A 41 -21.44 10.06 7.11
C ALA A 41 -22.55 9.66 6.10
N ARG A 42 -23.80 10.05 6.36
CA ARG A 42 -24.92 9.84 5.43
C ARG A 42 -24.78 10.70 4.17
N ALA A 43 -24.43 11.97 4.32
CA ALA A 43 -24.19 12.88 3.19
C ALA A 43 -23.03 12.39 2.28
N GLU A 44 -21.96 11.83 2.85
CA GLU A 44 -20.83 11.28 2.08
C GLU A 44 -21.26 10.15 1.13
N VAL A 45 -22.18 9.27 1.56
CA VAL A 45 -22.71 8.18 0.71
C VAL A 45 -23.74 8.68 -0.31
N GLN A 46 -24.46 9.75 0.01
CA GLN A 46 -25.43 10.37 -0.90
C GLN A 46 -24.78 11.18 -2.05
N ARG A 47 -23.47 11.46 -1.98
CA ARG A 47 -22.70 12.15 -3.02
C ARG A 47 -23.28 13.54 -3.34
N ASP A 48 -23.67 13.78 -4.59
CA ASP A 48 -24.15 15.09 -5.07
C ASP A 48 -25.35 15.59 -4.26
N GLU A 49 -26.23 14.71 -3.79
CA GLU A 49 -27.33 15.09 -2.91
C GLU A 49 -26.82 15.59 -1.56
N GLY A 50 -25.83 14.89 -0.98
CA GLY A 50 -25.18 15.25 0.28
C GLY A 50 -24.36 16.54 0.22
N VAL A 51 -23.88 16.97 -0.97
CA VAL A 51 -23.18 18.25 -1.13
C VAL A 51 -24.03 19.43 -0.66
N ARG A 52 -25.35 19.39 -0.91
CA ARG A 52 -26.27 20.45 -0.45
C ARG A 52 -26.36 20.52 1.06
N GLU A 53 -26.50 19.37 1.72
CA GLU A 53 -26.53 19.27 3.19
C GLU A 53 -25.23 19.78 3.81
N LEU A 54 -24.08 19.38 3.27
CA LEU A 54 -22.78 19.86 3.75
C LEU A 54 -22.59 21.37 3.50
N GLN A 55 -23.12 21.90 2.40
CA GLN A 55 -23.06 23.34 2.14
C GLN A 55 -23.90 24.15 3.14
N GLU A 56 -25.01 23.60 3.64
CA GLU A 56 -25.79 24.21 4.72
C GLU A 56 -24.99 24.24 6.03
N LEU A 57 -24.29 23.15 6.36
CA LEU A 57 -23.38 23.11 7.51
C LEU A 57 -22.26 24.15 7.41
N LEU A 58 -21.75 24.45 6.21
CA LEU A 58 -20.76 25.51 6.00
C LEU A 58 -21.28 26.91 6.34
N ARG A 59 -22.60 27.13 6.30
CA ARG A 59 -23.25 28.39 6.68
C ARG A 59 -23.50 28.50 8.19
N SER A 60 -23.30 27.42 8.95
CA SER A 60 -23.47 27.43 10.41
C SER A 60 -22.46 28.36 11.10
N GLY A 61 -22.71 28.70 12.37
CA GLY A 61 -21.74 29.44 13.20
C GLY A 61 -20.65 28.55 13.80
N ASP A 62 -20.77 27.22 13.69
CA ASP A 62 -19.89 26.27 14.37
C ASP A 62 -18.69 25.87 13.49
N ARG A 63 -17.50 26.28 13.91
CA ARG A 63 -16.23 25.97 13.22
C ARG A 63 -15.99 24.46 13.10
N HIS A 64 -16.36 23.66 14.11
CA HIS A 64 -16.17 22.21 14.07
C HIS A 64 -17.03 21.56 12.99
N ALA A 65 -18.33 21.91 12.96
CA ALA A 65 -19.23 21.48 11.89
C ALA A 65 -18.75 21.89 10.50
N LYS A 66 -18.20 23.11 10.35
CA LYS A 66 -17.62 23.55 9.06
C LYS A 66 -16.44 22.69 8.63
N LEU A 67 -15.48 22.43 9.52
CA LEU A 67 -14.30 21.62 9.20
C LEU A 67 -14.68 20.18 8.80
N LEU A 68 -15.62 19.59 9.52
CA LEU A 68 -16.15 18.27 9.17
C LEU A 68 -16.90 18.27 7.83
N ALA A 69 -17.67 19.33 7.54
CA ALA A 69 -18.34 19.49 6.24
C ALA A 69 -17.35 19.65 5.09
N LEU A 70 -16.26 20.42 5.27
CA LEU A 70 -15.18 20.53 4.28
C LEU A 70 -14.54 19.16 4.00
N ARG A 71 -14.25 18.39 5.04
CA ARG A 71 -13.72 17.02 4.92
C ARG A 71 -14.68 16.12 4.13
N GLY A 72 -15.97 16.14 4.46
CA GLY A 72 -17.00 15.37 3.74
C GLY A 72 -17.08 15.75 2.27
N LEU A 73 -17.03 17.05 1.95
CA LEU A 73 -16.98 17.53 0.56
C LEU A 73 -15.74 17.04 -0.18
N GLY A 74 -14.58 16.99 0.48
CA GLY A 74 -13.35 16.42 -0.09
C GLY A 74 -13.48 14.93 -0.44
N ARG A 75 -14.17 14.15 0.41
CA ARG A 75 -14.44 12.72 0.19
C ARG A 75 -15.51 12.46 -0.87
N ILE A 76 -16.53 13.32 -0.94
CA ILE A 76 -17.55 13.30 -2.00
C ILE A 76 -16.90 13.60 -3.35
N GLY A 77 -15.98 14.57 -3.43
CA GLY A 77 -15.31 14.96 -4.67
C GLY A 77 -16.29 15.46 -5.75
N GLY A 78 -15.86 15.45 -7.01
CA GLY A 78 -16.69 15.85 -8.14
C GLY A 78 -16.84 17.37 -8.32
N PRO A 79 -17.40 17.82 -9.47
CA PRO A 79 -17.45 19.24 -9.85
C PRO A 79 -18.22 20.12 -8.84
N THR A 80 -19.34 19.63 -8.31
CA THR A 80 -20.19 20.36 -7.37
C THR A 80 -19.47 20.61 -6.05
N ALA A 81 -18.91 19.56 -5.42
CA ALA A 81 -18.17 19.71 -4.18
C ALA A 81 -16.92 20.58 -4.36
N ARG A 82 -16.19 20.43 -5.48
CA ARG A 82 -15.03 21.28 -5.79
C ARG A 82 -15.39 22.76 -5.87
N THR A 83 -16.54 23.10 -6.46
CA THR A 83 -17.00 24.50 -6.54
C THR A 83 -17.21 25.08 -5.14
N VAL A 84 -17.84 24.32 -4.24
CA VAL A 84 -18.05 24.72 -2.85
C VAL A 84 -16.71 24.87 -2.11
N LEU A 85 -15.79 23.93 -2.29
CA LEU A 85 -14.47 23.96 -1.67
C LEU A 85 -13.60 25.13 -2.16
N ILE A 86 -13.65 25.46 -3.45
CA ILE A 86 -12.95 26.63 -4.01
C ILE A 86 -13.49 27.93 -3.39
N ALA A 87 -14.80 28.03 -3.20
CA ALA A 87 -15.39 29.20 -2.53
C ALA A 87 -14.91 29.30 -1.07
N ALA A 88 -14.77 28.16 -0.37
CA ALA A 88 -14.27 28.12 1.01
C ALA A 88 -12.80 28.58 1.16
N LEU A 89 -12.00 28.58 0.09
CA LEU A 89 -10.65 29.20 0.12
C LEU A 89 -10.70 30.71 0.37
N GLN A 90 -11.84 31.38 0.14
CA GLN A 90 -12.00 32.81 0.39
C GLN A 90 -12.43 33.14 1.82
N ASP A 91 -12.53 32.14 2.71
CA ASP A 91 -12.84 32.38 4.12
C ASP A 91 -11.75 33.23 4.80
N LYS A 92 -12.10 33.86 5.92
CA LYS A 92 -11.19 34.68 6.73
C LYS A 92 -10.48 33.86 7.80
N ASP A 93 -11.02 32.71 8.19
CA ASP A 93 -10.41 31.81 9.18
C ASP A 93 -9.30 30.96 8.54
N PRO A 94 -8.03 31.10 8.99
CA PRO A 94 -6.91 30.28 8.51
C PRO A 94 -7.12 28.77 8.62
N GLU A 95 -7.85 28.29 9.62
CA GLU A 95 -8.14 26.86 9.80
C GLU A 95 -9.14 26.37 8.75
N LEU A 96 -10.17 27.16 8.42
CA LEU A 96 -11.13 26.83 7.38
C LEU A 96 -10.48 26.87 5.99
N ILE A 97 -9.60 27.84 5.73
CA ILE A 97 -8.79 27.87 4.50
C ILE A 97 -7.96 26.58 4.40
N ALA A 98 -7.25 26.20 5.47
CA ALA A 98 -6.45 24.98 5.48
C ALA A 98 -7.29 23.70 5.30
N GLY A 99 -8.46 23.63 5.95
CA GLY A 99 -9.41 22.53 5.79
C GLY A 99 -9.92 22.42 4.35
N ALA A 100 -10.24 23.56 3.71
CA ALA A 100 -10.65 23.61 2.31
C ALA A 100 -9.50 23.18 1.37
N MET A 101 -8.26 23.61 1.63
CA MET A 101 -7.07 23.16 0.90
C MET A 101 -6.88 21.64 1.00
N ALA A 102 -6.98 21.07 2.20
CA ALA A 102 -6.86 19.63 2.40
C ALA A 102 -7.96 18.85 1.68
N ALA A 103 -9.21 19.28 1.82
CA ALA A 103 -10.35 18.68 1.14
C ALA A 103 -10.22 18.73 -0.38
N LEU A 104 -9.74 19.86 -0.93
CA LEU A 104 -9.41 19.97 -2.35
C LEU A 104 -8.29 19.02 -2.76
N GLY A 105 -7.28 18.84 -1.93
CA GLY A 105 -6.18 17.91 -2.17
C GLY A 105 -6.67 16.46 -2.25
N VAL A 106 -7.55 16.06 -1.32
CA VAL A 106 -8.21 14.75 -1.33
C VAL A 106 -9.09 14.61 -2.56
N ALA A 107 -9.99 15.57 -2.84
CA ALA A 107 -10.88 15.53 -4.01
C ALA A 107 -10.10 15.36 -5.32
N ARG A 108 -8.95 16.03 -5.48
CA ARG A 108 -8.08 15.86 -6.65
C ARG A 108 -7.48 14.46 -6.78
N GLU A 109 -7.13 13.82 -5.67
CA GLU A 109 -6.61 12.43 -5.71
C GLU A 109 -7.72 11.42 -6.03
N LEU A 110 -8.98 11.80 -5.78
CA LEU A 110 -10.16 10.98 -6.04
C LEU A 110 -10.77 11.19 -7.43
N ASP A 111 -10.48 12.32 -8.09
CA ASP A 111 -11.06 12.71 -9.39
C ASP A 111 -9.99 12.73 -10.49
N GLU A 112 -10.38 12.45 -11.74
CA GLU A 112 -9.53 12.67 -12.92
C GLU A 112 -9.76 14.10 -13.43
N LEU A 113 -8.78 14.98 -13.22
CA LEU A 113 -8.84 16.37 -13.68
C LEU A 113 -8.16 16.54 -15.04
N SER A 114 -8.72 17.43 -15.86
CA SER A 114 -8.04 17.94 -17.05
C SER A 114 -6.78 18.73 -16.66
N ILE A 115 -5.86 18.90 -17.61
CA ILE A 115 -4.62 19.67 -17.38
C ILE A 115 -4.95 21.14 -17.07
N GLU A 116 -5.90 21.74 -17.80
CA GLU A 116 -6.30 23.13 -17.63
C GLU A 116 -6.96 23.40 -16.26
N ASP A 117 -7.86 22.52 -15.84
CA ASP A 117 -8.45 22.58 -14.50
C ASP A 117 -7.37 22.41 -13.43
N GLY A 118 -6.37 21.59 -13.71
CA GLY A 118 -5.21 21.36 -12.86
C GLY A 118 -4.39 22.63 -12.62
N ASP A 119 -4.15 23.45 -13.64
CA ASP A 119 -3.36 24.69 -13.55
C ASP A 119 -4.07 25.77 -12.74
N LYS A 120 -5.35 26.00 -13.04
CA LYS A 120 -6.18 26.96 -12.28
C LYS A 120 -6.23 26.58 -10.80
N TYR A 121 -6.36 25.29 -10.53
CA TYR A 121 -6.36 24.73 -9.18
C TYR A 121 -5.05 25.00 -8.43
N VAL A 122 -3.89 24.80 -9.07
CA VAL A 122 -2.58 25.04 -8.44
C VAL A 122 -2.42 26.51 -8.03
N GLY A 123 -2.81 27.45 -8.90
CA GLY A 123 -2.74 28.88 -8.60
C GLY A 123 -3.56 29.30 -7.37
N LEU A 124 -4.75 28.72 -7.21
CA LEU A 124 -5.61 28.98 -6.04
C LEU A 124 -5.00 28.47 -4.73
N LEU A 125 -4.36 27.29 -4.76
CA LEU A 125 -3.68 26.75 -3.59
C LEU A 125 -2.46 27.59 -3.20
N HIS A 126 -1.69 28.07 -4.17
CA HIS A 126 -0.52 28.93 -3.92
C HIS A 126 -0.92 30.22 -3.20
N ASN A 127 -1.97 30.89 -3.70
CA ASN A 127 -2.49 32.12 -3.08
C ASN A 127 -3.03 31.88 -1.66
N SER A 128 -3.58 30.69 -1.40
CA SER A 128 -4.15 30.34 -0.10
C SER A 128 -3.09 29.90 0.91
N PHE A 129 -1.99 29.29 0.45
CA PHE A 129 -0.91 28.78 1.28
C PHE A 129 -0.35 29.85 2.24
N ALA A 130 -0.14 31.08 1.76
CA ALA A 130 0.37 32.20 2.55
C ALA A 130 -0.52 32.57 3.77
N ARG A 131 -1.82 32.26 3.72
CA ARG A 131 -2.79 32.57 4.77
C ARG A 131 -2.93 31.45 5.82
N THR A 132 -2.28 30.31 5.64
CA THR A 132 -2.36 29.17 6.57
C THR A 132 -1.28 29.23 7.64
N THR A 133 -1.54 28.78 8.86
CA THR A 133 -0.55 28.80 9.96
C THR A 133 -0.68 27.57 10.86
N GLY A 134 0.29 27.35 11.75
CA GLY A 134 0.20 26.30 12.78
C GLY A 134 -0.06 24.90 12.22
N ALA A 135 -1.10 24.23 12.72
CA ALA A 135 -1.55 22.92 12.23
C ALA A 135 -2.13 23.01 10.80
N GLY A 136 -2.79 24.11 10.46
CA GLY A 136 -3.31 24.35 9.11
C GLY A 136 -2.22 24.43 8.03
N ARG A 137 -1.00 24.84 8.40
CA ARG A 137 0.15 24.83 7.46
C ARG A 137 0.52 23.41 7.00
N LEU A 138 0.38 22.42 7.88
CA LEU A 138 0.65 21.00 7.54
C LEU A 138 -0.33 20.49 6.47
N LEU A 139 -1.62 20.79 6.65
CA LEU A 139 -2.68 20.50 5.68
C LEU A 139 -2.40 21.17 4.32
N ALA A 140 -1.92 22.41 4.35
CA ALA A 140 -1.59 23.17 3.15
C ALA A 140 -0.38 22.59 2.38
N ILE A 141 0.68 22.16 3.09
CA ILE A 141 1.84 21.46 2.50
C ILE A 141 1.37 20.18 1.80
N GLU A 142 0.50 19.42 2.47
CA GLU A 142 -0.03 18.18 1.93
C GLU A 142 -0.87 18.41 0.66
N ALA A 143 -1.71 19.44 0.66
CA ALA A 143 -2.52 19.85 -0.48
C ALA A 143 -1.64 20.22 -1.69
N LEU A 144 -0.56 21.00 -1.49
CA LEU A 144 0.39 21.32 -2.55
C LEU A 144 1.12 20.07 -3.09
N GLY A 145 1.46 19.11 -2.21
CA GLY A 145 2.02 17.83 -2.62
C GLY A 145 1.07 17.00 -3.50
N ARG A 146 -0.23 17.00 -3.17
CA ARG A 146 -1.29 16.34 -3.94
C ARG A 146 -1.66 17.07 -5.22
N ALA A 147 -1.56 18.40 -5.24
CA ALA A 147 -1.61 19.18 -6.47
C ALA A 147 -0.52 18.67 -7.43
N GLY A 148 0.70 18.49 -6.89
CA GLY A 148 1.82 17.86 -7.58
C GLY A 148 2.25 18.71 -8.77
N ASP A 149 2.83 19.87 -8.49
CA ASP A 149 3.27 20.84 -9.48
C ASP A 149 4.66 21.37 -9.10
N GLN A 150 5.56 21.48 -10.09
CA GLN A 150 6.94 21.91 -9.86
C GLN A 150 7.04 23.35 -9.33
N ARG A 151 6.11 24.24 -9.69
CA ARG A 151 6.02 25.63 -9.18
C ARG A 151 5.77 25.68 -7.67
N SER A 152 5.28 24.58 -7.08
CA SER A 152 5.05 24.48 -5.63
C SER A 152 6.34 24.19 -4.84
N GLN A 153 7.41 23.72 -5.49
CA GLN A 153 8.64 23.30 -4.81
C GLN A 153 9.30 24.42 -3.99
N PRO A 154 9.38 25.69 -4.46
CA PRO A 154 9.92 26.78 -3.63
C PRO A 154 9.12 27.02 -2.34
N LEU A 155 7.78 26.96 -2.41
CA LEU A 155 6.92 27.11 -1.23
C LEU A 155 7.12 25.95 -0.24
N LEU A 156 7.25 24.73 -0.76
CA LEU A 156 7.50 23.54 0.07
C LEU A 156 8.88 23.60 0.74
N VAL A 157 9.93 23.95 -0.02
CA VAL A 157 11.31 24.02 0.49
C VAL A 157 11.46 25.07 1.59
N ALA A 158 10.71 26.17 1.54
CA ALA A 158 10.69 27.18 2.59
C ALA A 158 10.28 26.63 3.97
N GLU A 159 9.52 25.54 4.01
CA GLU A 159 9.03 24.92 5.26
C GLU A 159 10.00 23.87 5.83
N LEU A 160 11.08 23.50 5.12
CA LEU A 160 12.06 22.50 5.60
C LEU A 160 12.78 22.93 6.87
N GLY A 161 13.02 24.24 7.04
CA GLY A 161 13.63 24.82 8.24
C GLY A 161 12.66 25.09 9.39
N GLY A 162 11.37 24.76 9.20
CA GLY A 162 10.32 24.97 10.18
C GLY A 162 10.22 23.84 11.20
N LYS A 163 8.99 23.43 11.53
CA LYS A 163 8.76 22.35 12.49
C LYS A 163 9.11 20.97 11.89
N PRO A 164 9.56 20.00 12.70
CA PRO A 164 9.85 18.63 12.26
C PRO A 164 8.76 17.98 11.41
N GLU A 165 7.50 18.13 11.81
CA GLU A 165 6.33 17.60 11.10
C GLU A 165 6.09 18.27 9.75
N HIS A 166 6.43 19.55 9.61
CA HIS A 166 6.35 20.26 8.32
C HIS A 166 7.44 19.77 7.38
N ALA A 167 8.67 19.62 7.86
CA ALA A 167 9.79 19.13 7.07
C ALA A 167 9.55 17.70 6.55
N GLU A 168 9.00 16.82 7.39
CA GLU A 168 8.57 15.49 6.96
C GLU A 168 7.52 15.56 5.86
N ALA A 169 6.47 16.38 6.05
CA ALA A 169 5.40 16.54 5.08
C ALA A 169 5.87 17.13 3.76
N VAL A 170 6.86 18.03 3.78
CA VAL A 170 7.53 18.54 2.57
C VAL A 170 8.21 17.40 1.82
N GLY A 171 8.97 16.56 2.53
CA GLY A 171 9.58 15.38 1.95
C GLY A 171 8.58 14.44 1.27
N VAL A 172 7.45 14.19 1.94
CA VAL A 172 6.33 13.40 1.38
C VAL A 172 5.70 14.09 0.16
N ALA A 173 5.48 15.41 0.21
CA ALA A 173 4.94 16.19 -0.90
C ALA A 173 5.84 16.11 -2.14
N LEU A 174 7.15 16.23 -1.97
CA LEU A 174 8.13 16.11 -3.04
C LEU A 174 8.25 14.66 -3.55
N ALA A 175 8.14 13.66 -2.68
CA ALA A 175 8.07 12.26 -3.08
C ALA A 175 6.85 11.97 -3.98
N ARG A 176 5.69 12.57 -3.67
CA ARG A 176 4.47 12.47 -4.51
C ARG A 176 4.71 13.06 -5.90
N GLN A 177 5.40 14.19 -5.99
CA GLN A 177 5.83 14.76 -7.28
C GLN A 177 6.75 13.81 -8.05
N GLY A 178 7.74 13.21 -7.39
CA GLY A 178 8.64 12.22 -8.00
C GLY A 178 7.91 11.01 -8.58
N ARG A 179 6.92 10.45 -7.85
CA ARG A 179 6.07 9.35 -8.36
C ARG A 179 5.26 9.74 -9.60
N ARG A 180 4.93 11.01 -9.76
CA ARG A 180 4.25 11.57 -10.94
C ARG A 180 5.20 11.98 -12.06
N LYS A 181 6.48 11.61 -11.97
CA LYS A 181 7.54 11.96 -12.93
C LYS A 181 7.72 13.49 -13.07
N ILE A 182 7.52 14.22 -11.98
CA ILE A 182 7.88 15.65 -11.90
C ILE A 182 9.28 15.73 -11.31
N SER A 183 10.18 16.42 -12.02
CA SER A 183 11.58 16.53 -11.62
C SER A 183 11.75 17.48 -10.43
N LEU A 184 12.67 17.15 -9.53
CA LEU A 184 13.10 18.05 -8.46
C LEU A 184 14.00 19.15 -9.05
N ALA A 185 13.72 20.40 -8.73
CA ALA A 185 14.54 21.53 -9.13
C ALA A 185 15.92 21.47 -8.43
N PRO A 186 17.00 22.00 -9.04
CA PRO A 186 18.33 21.98 -8.44
C PRO A 186 18.39 22.57 -7.03
N ALA A 187 17.68 23.68 -6.77
CA ALA A 187 17.59 24.29 -5.44
C ALA A 187 16.89 23.37 -4.42
N THR A 188 15.88 22.63 -4.86
CA THR A 188 15.18 21.65 -4.02
C THR A 188 16.09 20.48 -3.67
N ILE A 189 16.85 19.97 -4.62
CA ILE A 189 17.82 18.89 -4.38
C ILE A 189 18.86 19.33 -3.34
N LYS A 190 19.41 20.54 -3.48
CA LYS A 190 20.36 21.10 -2.52
C LYS A 190 19.76 21.17 -1.10
N ALA A 191 18.55 21.73 -0.97
CA ALA A 191 17.88 21.86 0.32
C ALA A 191 17.57 20.49 0.96
N LEU A 192 17.21 19.48 0.16
CA LEU A 192 17.01 18.11 0.67
C LEU A 192 18.32 17.47 1.15
N ILE A 193 19.43 17.66 0.44
CA ILE A 193 20.75 17.18 0.89
C ILE A 193 21.14 17.81 2.23
N GLU A 194 20.89 19.11 2.40
CA GLU A 194 21.10 19.80 3.67
C GLU A 194 20.18 19.23 4.78
N ALA A 195 18.90 19.04 4.48
CA ALA A 195 17.91 18.49 5.41
C ALA A 195 18.23 17.05 5.86
N MET A 196 18.89 16.24 5.02
CA MET A 196 19.37 14.92 5.43
C MET A 196 20.35 14.98 6.61
N ASN A 197 21.04 16.11 6.83
CA ASN A 197 21.99 16.29 7.93
C ASN A 197 21.38 16.92 9.19
N SER A 198 20.05 17.11 9.23
CA SER A 198 19.35 17.64 10.40
C SER A 198 19.53 16.76 11.64
N ALA A 199 19.59 17.37 12.82
CA ALA A 199 19.53 16.66 14.09
C ALA A 199 18.19 15.93 14.29
N GLU A 200 17.12 16.41 13.65
CA GLU A 200 15.76 15.88 13.79
C GLU A 200 15.52 14.67 12.87
N PRO A 201 15.19 13.49 13.41
CA PRO A 201 14.92 12.29 12.61
C PRO A 201 13.81 12.45 11.58
N ARG A 202 12.72 13.17 11.89
CA ARG A 202 11.61 13.38 10.95
C ARG A 202 12.03 14.17 9.71
N THR A 203 12.85 15.20 9.90
CA THR A 203 13.43 15.99 8.80
C THR A 203 14.31 15.11 7.91
N ARG A 204 15.18 14.29 8.52
CA ARG A 204 16.02 13.36 7.75
C ARG A 204 15.20 12.35 6.97
N TYR A 205 14.17 11.77 7.60
CA TYR A 205 13.26 10.83 6.96
C TYR A 205 12.55 11.47 5.76
N GLY A 206 11.96 12.66 5.93
CA GLY A 206 11.30 13.37 4.82
C GLY A 206 12.24 13.59 3.64
N ALA A 207 13.47 14.03 3.90
CA ALA A 207 14.46 14.27 2.85
C ALA A 207 14.87 13.00 2.09
N VAL A 208 15.17 11.93 2.82
CA VAL A 208 15.55 10.64 2.22
C VAL A 208 14.36 10.02 1.47
N TYR A 209 13.14 10.12 2.02
CA TYR A 209 11.92 9.62 1.39
C TYR A 209 11.63 10.34 0.06
N ALA A 210 11.90 11.65 -0.03
CA ALA A 210 11.81 12.40 -1.28
C ALA A 210 12.76 11.83 -2.36
N PHE A 211 14.03 11.59 -2.02
CA PHE A 211 14.99 10.98 -2.94
C PHE A 211 14.61 9.55 -3.36
N ALA A 212 14.12 8.74 -2.41
CA ALA A 212 13.70 7.37 -2.68
C ALA A 212 12.55 7.24 -3.70
N ARG A 213 11.88 8.35 -4.06
CA ARG A 213 10.80 8.38 -5.05
C ARG A 213 11.05 9.38 -6.18
N ALA A 214 12.15 10.12 -6.14
CA ALA A 214 12.56 11.01 -7.21
C ALA A 214 12.90 10.22 -8.49
N GLN A 215 12.89 10.91 -9.63
CA GLN A 215 13.47 10.36 -10.85
C GLN A 215 14.97 10.08 -10.67
N PRO A 216 15.58 9.13 -11.41
CA PRO A 216 17.01 8.85 -11.29
C PRO A 216 17.88 10.11 -11.45
N LEU A 217 18.79 10.34 -10.48
CA LEU A 217 19.68 11.50 -10.42
C LEU A 217 21.16 11.09 -10.57
N ALA A 218 21.45 10.16 -11.48
CA ALA A 218 22.79 9.57 -11.63
C ALA A 218 23.92 10.61 -11.82
N ARG A 219 23.63 11.74 -12.49
CA ARG A 219 24.61 12.84 -12.69
C ARG A 219 25.05 13.52 -11.39
N LEU A 220 24.33 13.32 -10.29
CA LEU A 220 24.65 13.88 -8.97
C LEU A 220 25.37 12.89 -8.07
N GLU A 221 25.79 11.72 -8.58
CA GLU A 221 26.49 10.69 -7.80
C GLU A 221 27.58 11.25 -6.88
N PRO A 222 28.51 12.14 -7.32
CA PRO A 222 29.60 12.62 -6.46
C PRO A 222 29.16 13.34 -5.19
N THR A 223 27.91 13.81 -5.15
CA THR A 223 27.35 14.56 -4.02
C THR A 223 26.27 13.78 -3.29
N LEU A 224 25.35 13.14 -4.02
CA LEU A 224 24.20 12.46 -3.46
C LEU A 224 24.53 11.07 -2.94
N SER A 225 25.41 10.32 -3.62
CA SER A 225 25.77 8.96 -3.18
C SER A 225 26.42 8.96 -1.78
N PRO A 226 27.45 9.79 -1.48
CA PRO A 226 28.01 9.87 -0.13
C PRO A 226 26.99 10.31 0.93
N ALA A 227 26.09 11.24 0.58
CA ALA A 227 25.08 11.75 1.49
C ALA A 227 24.04 10.68 1.88
N LEU A 228 23.61 9.87 0.90
CA LEU A 228 22.72 8.72 1.15
C LEU A 228 23.44 7.59 1.89
N ALA A 229 24.69 7.29 1.53
CA ALA A 229 25.51 6.28 2.21
C ALA A 229 25.64 6.59 3.71
N ALA A 230 25.83 7.86 4.08
CA ALA A 230 25.88 8.31 5.47
C ALA A 230 24.56 8.11 6.23
N ARG A 231 23.42 7.95 5.55
CA ARG A 231 22.11 7.67 6.15
C ARG A 231 21.82 6.18 6.31
N VAL A 232 22.61 5.29 5.70
CA VAL A 232 22.54 3.85 6.00
C VAL A 232 22.99 3.55 7.43
N GLY A 233 23.75 4.44 8.07
CA GLY A 233 24.13 4.36 9.49
C GLY A 233 23.24 5.16 10.45
N ASP A 234 22.06 5.63 10.03
CA ASP A 234 21.19 6.48 10.85
C ASP A 234 20.65 5.75 12.09
N GLN A 235 20.35 6.50 13.16
CA GLN A 235 19.71 5.95 14.36
C GLN A 235 18.29 5.43 14.07
N SER A 236 17.56 6.09 13.16
CA SER A 236 16.21 5.68 12.76
C SER A 236 16.26 4.58 11.70
N ALA A 237 15.62 3.44 11.97
CA ALA A 237 15.50 2.35 11.01
C ALA A 237 14.73 2.76 9.74
N ASP A 238 13.71 3.60 9.88
CA ASP A 238 12.95 4.10 8.72
C ASP A 238 13.85 4.95 7.80
N VAL A 239 14.75 5.76 8.38
CA VAL A 239 15.73 6.54 7.60
C VAL A 239 16.72 5.61 6.90
N ARG A 240 17.28 4.61 7.62
CA ARG A 240 18.20 3.62 7.03
C ARG A 240 17.55 2.88 5.85
N ALA A 241 16.35 2.35 6.05
CA ALA A 241 15.62 1.62 5.01
C ALA A 241 15.35 2.50 3.79
N GLN A 242 14.83 3.72 3.97
CA GLN A 242 14.59 4.62 2.83
C GLN A 242 15.89 5.07 2.14
N ALA A 243 17.01 5.17 2.85
CA ALA A 243 18.31 5.51 2.26
C ALA A 243 18.76 4.41 1.31
N ILE A 244 18.60 3.14 1.70
CA ILE A 244 18.88 1.99 0.84
C ILE A 244 17.98 1.99 -0.40
N VAL A 245 16.68 2.28 -0.23
CA VAL A 245 15.76 2.41 -1.38
C VAL A 245 16.20 3.54 -2.33
N ALA A 246 16.64 4.69 -1.81
CA ALA A 246 17.15 5.79 -2.61
C ALA A 246 18.46 5.43 -3.35
N ILE A 247 19.38 4.72 -2.69
CA ILE A 247 20.61 4.21 -3.28
C ILE A 247 20.28 3.30 -4.47
N ALA A 248 19.40 2.31 -4.29
CA ALA A 248 18.98 1.40 -5.34
C ALA A 248 18.28 2.14 -6.49
N LYS A 249 17.38 3.08 -6.16
CA LYS A 249 16.62 3.87 -7.14
C LYS A 249 17.52 4.70 -8.05
N HIS A 250 18.63 5.20 -7.53
CA HIS A 250 19.57 6.05 -8.28
C HIS A 250 20.73 5.27 -8.90
N GLY A 251 20.84 3.96 -8.66
CA GLY A 251 21.90 3.12 -9.19
C GLY A 251 23.24 3.28 -8.47
N PHE A 252 23.23 3.67 -7.19
CA PHE A 252 24.44 3.89 -6.39
C PHE A 252 24.87 2.65 -5.59
N VAL A 253 24.35 1.47 -5.91
CA VAL A 253 24.60 0.23 -5.16
C VAL A 253 26.10 -0.09 -5.14
N SER A 254 26.77 -0.05 -6.29
CA SER A 254 28.20 -0.37 -6.41
C SER A 254 29.07 0.57 -5.56
N SER A 255 28.80 1.89 -5.61
CA SER A 255 29.56 2.90 -4.84
C SER A 255 29.24 2.91 -3.34
N THR A 256 28.25 2.13 -2.89
CA THR A 256 27.83 2.02 -1.49
C THR A 256 27.83 0.59 -0.96
N THR A 257 28.55 -0.33 -1.63
CA THR A 257 28.58 -1.77 -1.31
C THR A 257 28.86 -2.04 0.18
N PHE A 258 29.85 -1.37 0.77
CA PHE A 258 30.20 -1.53 2.19
C PHE A 258 29.03 -1.22 3.14
N GLN A 259 28.30 -0.13 2.86
CA GLN A 259 27.14 0.27 3.66
C GLN A 259 25.99 -0.71 3.49
N LEU A 260 25.77 -1.23 2.28
CA LEU A 260 24.72 -2.22 2.01
C LEU A 260 25.02 -3.57 2.66
N GLU A 261 26.28 -4.01 2.69
CA GLU A 261 26.69 -5.21 3.43
C GLU A 261 26.46 -5.06 4.94
N ALA A 262 26.68 -3.86 5.51
CA ALA A 262 26.29 -3.57 6.88
C ALA A 262 24.76 -3.63 7.07
N GLY A 263 24.00 -3.15 6.08
CA GLY A 263 22.54 -3.27 6.04
C GLY A 263 22.04 -4.71 6.03
N LEU A 264 22.76 -5.65 5.40
CA LEU A 264 22.41 -7.08 5.41
C LEU A 264 22.42 -7.69 6.82
N VAL A 265 23.14 -7.10 7.77
CA VAL A 265 23.22 -7.55 9.18
C VAL A 265 22.58 -6.56 10.15
N ASP A 266 21.75 -5.64 9.65
CA ASP A 266 21.01 -4.69 10.49
C ASP A 266 20.07 -5.41 11.47
N LYS A 267 19.91 -4.85 12.67
CA LYS A 267 19.03 -5.37 13.72
C LYS A 267 17.55 -5.21 13.39
N ASP A 268 17.21 -4.20 12.58
CA ASP A 268 15.86 -4.02 12.09
C ASP A 268 15.70 -4.80 10.77
N TRP A 269 14.84 -5.81 10.81
CA TRP A 269 14.57 -6.70 9.68
C TRP A 269 14.14 -5.94 8.41
N ARG A 270 13.49 -4.77 8.55
CA ARG A 270 13.05 -3.95 7.42
C ARG A 270 14.23 -3.35 6.66
N VAL A 271 15.26 -2.92 7.38
CA VAL A 271 16.51 -2.42 6.78
C VAL A 271 17.23 -3.54 6.05
N ALA A 272 17.30 -4.73 6.65
CA ALA A 272 17.91 -5.91 6.04
C ALA A 272 17.17 -6.36 4.78
N VAL A 273 15.83 -6.33 4.78
CA VAL A 273 15.00 -6.59 3.58
C VAL A 273 15.36 -5.63 2.45
N GLU A 274 15.48 -4.32 2.72
CA GLU A 274 15.85 -3.36 1.67
C GLU A 274 17.29 -3.55 1.19
N ALA A 275 18.23 -3.92 2.06
CA ALA A 275 19.61 -4.25 1.67
C ALA A 275 19.64 -5.47 0.72
N VAL A 276 18.88 -6.52 1.05
CA VAL A 276 18.72 -7.69 0.19
C VAL A 276 18.15 -7.30 -1.17
N ARG A 277 17.09 -6.49 -1.22
CA ARG A 277 16.47 -6.02 -2.47
C ARG A 277 17.46 -5.22 -3.32
N ALA A 278 18.19 -4.29 -2.70
CA ALA A 278 19.18 -3.47 -3.39
C ALA A 278 20.30 -4.32 -4.01
N MET A 279 20.86 -5.24 -3.23
CA MET A 279 22.02 -6.06 -3.64
C MET A 279 21.65 -7.17 -4.63
N THR A 280 20.52 -7.87 -4.44
CA THR A 280 20.09 -8.92 -5.38
C THR A 280 19.50 -8.35 -6.68
N GLY A 281 18.99 -7.12 -6.64
CA GLY A 281 18.49 -6.37 -7.78
C GLY A 281 19.56 -5.66 -8.60
N ASP A 282 20.78 -5.51 -8.06
CA ASP A 282 21.88 -4.91 -8.80
C ASP A 282 22.36 -5.82 -9.94
N LYS A 283 22.52 -5.21 -11.10
CA LYS A 283 23.00 -5.86 -12.32
C LYS A 283 24.47 -5.55 -12.60
N SER A 284 25.05 -4.60 -11.86
CA SER A 284 26.39 -4.11 -12.09
C SER A 284 27.47 -5.03 -11.50
N LEU A 285 27.21 -5.62 -10.33
CA LEU A 285 28.17 -6.44 -9.58
C LEU A 285 27.53 -7.77 -9.16
N PRO A 286 27.81 -8.87 -9.89
CA PRO A 286 27.30 -10.19 -9.56
C PRO A 286 27.68 -10.69 -8.14
N GLU A 287 28.79 -10.20 -7.58
CA GLU A 287 29.31 -10.54 -6.25
C GLU A 287 28.35 -10.15 -5.12
N HIS A 288 27.47 -9.18 -5.34
CA HIS A 288 26.45 -8.79 -4.36
C HIS A 288 25.52 -9.95 -3.98
N SER A 289 25.22 -10.84 -4.92
CA SER A 289 24.42 -12.05 -4.64
C SER A 289 25.17 -13.05 -3.74
N ASP A 290 26.50 -13.09 -3.81
CA ASP A 290 27.31 -13.93 -2.92
C ASP A 290 27.32 -13.37 -1.49
N ALA A 291 27.44 -12.05 -1.34
CA ALA A 291 27.35 -11.38 -0.04
C ALA A 291 26.00 -11.64 0.64
N VAL A 292 24.90 -11.55 -0.12
CA VAL A 292 23.54 -11.89 0.35
C VAL A 292 23.46 -13.36 0.76
N ALA A 293 24.00 -14.30 -0.04
CA ALA A 293 23.99 -15.72 0.29
C ALA A 293 24.76 -16.02 1.58
N VAL A 294 25.91 -15.38 1.81
CA VAL A 294 26.69 -15.52 3.05
C VAL A 294 25.94 -14.97 4.26
N ALA A 295 25.33 -13.79 4.12
CA ALA A 295 24.54 -13.19 5.20
C ALA A 295 23.31 -14.06 5.54
N LEU A 296 22.65 -14.61 4.54
CA LEU A 296 21.46 -15.46 4.67
C LEU A 296 21.73 -16.70 5.53
N VAL A 297 22.83 -17.42 5.28
CA VAL A 297 23.19 -18.61 6.07
C VAL A 297 23.38 -18.26 7.55
N ARG A 298 23.99 -17.11 7.85
CA ARG A 298 24.19 -16.65 9.24
C ARG A 298 22.87 -16.33 9.93
N ARG A 299 21.94 -15.68 9.22
CA ARG A 299 20.64 -15.26 9.75
C ARG A 299 19.68 -16.40 10.06
N LEU A 300 19.92 -17.62 9.57
CA LEU A 300 19.09 -18.78 9.96
C LEU A 300 19.10 -19.03 11.47
N ALA A 301 20.18 -18.67 12.17
CA ALA A 301 20.27 -18.80 13.63
C ALA A 301 19.34 -17.80 14.36
N ASP A 302 19.02 -16.66 13.74
CA ASP A 302 18.24 -15.60 14.37
C ASP A 302 16.72 -15.87 14.34
N LEU A 303 16.27 -16.83 13.50
CA LEU A 303 14.86 -17.21 13.36
C LEU A 303 14.24 -17.74 14.67
N GLU A 304 15.04 -18.27 15.58
CA GLU A 304 14.59 -18.72 16.91
C GLU A 304 14.20 -17.57 17.83
N THR A 305 14.94 -16.45 17.72
CA THR A 305 14.83 -15.34 18.65
C THR A 305 13.98 -14.19 18.10
N SER A 306 13.81 -14.14 16.78
CA SER A 306 13.10 -13.08 16.08
C SER A 306 12.27 -13.64 14.92
N PRO A 307 10.95 -13.86 15.10
CA PRO A 307 10.08 -14.39 14.05
C PRO A 307 10.03 -13.53 12.77
N THR A 308 10.29 -12.22 12.89
CA THR A 308 10.34 -11.27 11.76
C THR A 308 11.53 -11.51 10.83
N GLU A 309 12.56 -12.22 11.29
CA GLU A 309 13.70 -12.63 10.44
C GLU A 309 13.28 -13.51 9.28
N ALA A 310 12.13 -14.18 9.38
CA ALA A 310 11.54 -14.90 8.27
C ALA A 310 11.39 -14.01 7.04
N HIS A 311 11.05 -12.72 7.19
CA HIS A 311 10.95 -11.80 6.05
C HIS A 311 12.27 -11.61 5.32
N VAL A 312 13.36 -11.43 6.06
CA VAL A 312 14.71 -11.25 5.48
C VAL A 312 15.12 -12.51 4.73
N VAL A 313 14.93 -13.67 5.36
CA VAL A 313 15.29 -14.97 4.78
C VAL A 313 14.50 -15.26 3.51
N LEU A 314 13.19 -15.04 3.53
CA LEU A 314 12.32 -15.29 2.38
C LEU A 314 12.57 -14.29 1.25
N GLU A 315 12.81 -13.02 1.56
CA GLU A 315 13.19 -12.01 0.57
C GLU A 315 14.53 -12.37 -0.09
N ALA A 316 15.53 -12.81 0.69
CA ALA A 316 16.83 -13.23 0.17
C ALA A 316 16.73 -14.46 -0.72
N LEU A 317 15.98 -15.48 -0.30
CA LEU A 317 15.75 -16.67 -1.13
C LEU A 317 15.08 -16.31 -2.46
N ARG A 318 14.10 -15.38 -2.48
CA ARG A 318 13.47 -14.88 -3.71
C ARG A 318 14.45 -14.10 -4.59
N GLY A 319 15.23 -13.19 -4.00
CA GLY A 319 16.24 -12.39 -4.72
C GLY A 319 17.35 -13.24 -5.34
N LEU A 320 17.76 -14.32 -4.66
CA LEU A 320 18.82 -15.22 -5.10
C LEU A 320 18.40 -16.17 -6.23
N GLN A 321 17.10 -16.34 -6.53
CA GLN A 321 16.62 -17.27 -7.56
C GLN A 321 17.30 -17.06 -8.91
N LYS A 322 17.46 -15.80 -9.34
CA LYS A 322 18.08 -15.47 -10.65
C LYS A 322 19.60 -15.72 -10.68
N HIS A 323 20.21 -15.89 -9.51
CA HIS A 323 21.65 -16.08 -9.32
C HIS A 323 22.01 -17.50 -8.88
N ALA A 324 21.03 -18.43 -8.91
CA ALA A 324 21.15 -19.76 -8.34
C ALA A 324 22.24 -20.65 -8.96
N SER A 325 22.70 -20.35 -10.18
CA SER A 325 23.81 -21.07 -10.84
C SER A 325 25.19 -20.68 -10.31
N ARG A 326 25.32 -19.59 -9.53
CA ARG A 326 26.59 -19.22 -8.89
C ARG A 326 26.94 -20.23 -7.82
N ALA A 327 28.22 -20.61 -7.73
CA ALA A 327 28.66 -21.67 -6.82
C ALA A 327 28.34 -21.39 -5.34
N LEU A 328 28.58 -20.16 -4.86
CA LEU A 328 28.29 -19.79 -3.47
C LEU A 328 26.79 -19.73 -3.18
N VAL A 329 26.01 -19.13 -4.10
CA VAL A 329 24.55 -19.07 -3.98
C VAL A 329 23.96 -20.48 -3.98
N ASN A 330 24.36 -21.34 -4.91
CA ASN A 330 23.91 -22.73 -4.98
C ASN A 330 24.22 -23.50 -3.69
N LYS A 331 25.45 -23.38 -3.18
CA LYS A 331 25.87 -23.99 -1.92
C LYS A 331 24.99 -23.52 -0.76
N ALA A 332 24.74 -22.22 -0.65
CA ALA A 332 23.87 -21.65 0.38
C ALA A 332 22.44 -22.20 0.27
N LEU A 333 21.85 -22.24 -0.93
CA LEU A 333 20.51 -22.78 -1.14
C LEU A 333 20.40 -24.24 -0.68
N VAL A 334 21.39 -25.09 -0.98
CA VAL A 334 21.42 -26.49 -0.54
C VAL A 334 21.53 -26.59 1.00
N GLU A 335 22.38 -25.77 1.62
CA GLU A 335 22.55 -25.75 3.07
C GLU A 335 21.28 -25.30 3.80
N ILE A 336 20.64 -24.24 3.29
CA ILE A 336 19.39 -23.69 3.83
C ILE A 336 18.24 -24.69 3.70
N GLY A 337 18.12 -25.38 2.56
CA GLY A 337 17.11 -26.43 2.37
C GLY A 337 17.29 -27.58 3.38
N ARG A 338 18.54 -28.03 3.59
CA ARG A 338 18.84 -29.05 4.63
C ARG A 338 18.46 -28.56 6.02
N TRP A 339 18.77 -27.31 6.34
CA TRP A 339 18.36 -26.71 7.61
C TRP A 339 16.83 -26.72 7.75
N ALA A 340 16.07 -26.32 6.73
CA ALA A 340 14.61 -26.27 6.80
C ALA A 340 13.97 -27.65 6.98
N ALA A 341 14.57 -28.69 6.38
CA ALA A 341 14.12 -30.06 6.52
C ALA A 341 14.35 -30.63 7.93
N LEU A 342 15.47 -30.31 8.57
CA LEU A 342 15.91 -30.92 9.84
C LEU A 342 15.55 -30.08 11.08
N SER A 343 15.43 -28.77 10.92
CA SER A 343 15.23 -27.84 12.02
C SER A 343 13.81 -27.97 12.60
N THR A 344 13.71 -27.95 13.92
CA THR A 344 12.45 -27.78 14.68
C THR A 344 12.34 -26.37 15.28
N ARG A 345 13.29 -25.51 14.94
CA ARG A 345 13.56 -24.23 15.59
C ARG A 345 12.70 -23.06 15.10
N ALA A 346 11.88 -23.30 14.08
CA ALA A 346 10.99 -22.30 13.50
C ALA A 346 9.60 -22.91 13.22
N PRO A 347 8.54 -22.07 13.17
CA PRO A 347 7.18 -22.51 12.84
C PRO A 347 7.14 -23.29 11.53
N GLU A 348 6.21 -24.25 11.43
CA GLU A 348 6.08 -25.13 10.28
C GLU A 348 5.90 -24.37 8.96
N LEU A 349 5.04 -23.35 8.94
CA LEU A 349 4.84 -22.49 7.78
C LEU A 349 6.13 -21.79 7.34
N THR A 350 6.91 -21.25 8.31
CA THR A 350 8.20 -20.60 8.04
C THR A 350 9.19 -21.60 7.43
N ARG A 351 9.35 -22.78 8.03
CA ARG A 351 10.25 -23.82 7.51
C ARG A 351 9.81 -24.31 6.13
N GLY A 352 8.51 -24.44 5.91
CA GLY A 352 7.95 -24.84 4.63
C GLY A 352 8.29 -23.84 3.52
N TRP A 353 8.10 -22.55 3.77
CA TRP A 353 8.47 -21.50 2.81
C TRP A 353 9.97 -21.49 2.50
N ILE A 354 10.82 -21.63 3.53
CA ILE A 354 12.28 -21.68 3.36
C ILE A 354 12.68 -22.90 2.52
N ASP A 355 12.18 -24.09 2.85
CA ASP A 355 12.49 -25.31 2.12
C ASP A 355 12.06 -25.21 0.65
N CYS A 356 10.83 -24.76 0.40
CA CYS A 356 10.30 -24.66 -0.95
C CYS A 356 11.02 -23.62 -1.81
N LEU A 357 11.34 -22.43 -1.28
CA LEU A 357 12.10 -21.44 -2.04
C LEU A 357 13.55 -21.88 -2.29
N ALA A 358 14.17 -22.56 -1.31
CA ALA A 358 15.50 -23.13 -1.48
C ALA A 358 15.49 -24.22 -2.57
N ALA A 359 14.51 -25.13 -2.53
CA ALA A 359 14.30 -26.16 -3.55
C ALA A 359 14.08 -25.55 -4.94
N THR A 360 13.28 -24.50 -5.07
CA THR A 360 13.09 -23.76 -6.33
C THR A 360 14.41 -23.21 -6.87
N GLY A 361 15.27 -22.66 -6.00
CA GLY A 361 16.59 -22.16 -6.39
C GLY A 361 17.51 -23.28 -6.88
N VAL A 362 17.58 -24.40 -6.16
CA VAL A 362 18.36 -25.58 -6.54
C VAL A 362 17.87 -26.16 -7.88
N ALA A 363 16.55 -26.28 -8.03
CA ALA A 363 15.89 -26.76 -9.23
C ALA A 363 16.24 -25.89 -10.45
N ARG A 364 16.21 -24.56 -10.26
CA ARG A 364 16.62 -23.59 -11.28
C ARG A 364 18.08 -23.72 -11.69
N ALA A 365 18.99 -23.91 -10.73
CA ALA A 365 20.41 -24.13 -11.01
C ALA A 365 20.67 -25.45 -11.77
N ALA A 366 19.88 -26.48 -11.48
CA ALA A 366 19.94 -27.78 -12.14
C ALA A 366 19.18 -27.83 -13.48
N ASN A 367 18.51 -26.74 -13.86
CA ASN A 367 17.57 -26.69 -14.98
C ASN A 367 16.54 -27.84 -14.96
N SER A 368 16.01 -28.14 -13.77
CA SER A 368 15.02 -29.20 -13.55
C SER A 368 13.85 -28.65 -12.76
N ILE A 369 12.64 -29.17 -12.97
CA ILE A 369 11.46 -28.85 -12.14
C ILE A 369 11.20 -29.92 -11.06
N ALA A 370 12.02 -30.96 -11.00
CA ALA A 370 11.82 -32.09 -10.11
C ALA A 370 11.94 -31.69 -8.62
N GLY A 371 11.13 -32.34 -7.77
CA GLY A 371 11.19 -32.19 -6.31
C GLY A 371 10.52 -30.93 -5.73
N VAL A 372 10.36 -29.86 -6.52
CA VAL A 372 9.67 -28.64 -6.04
C VAL A 372 8.18 -28.91 -5.78
N GLY A 373 7.56 -29.77 -6.58
CA GLY A 373 6.22 -30.28 -6.34
C GLY A 373 6.06 -31.14 -5.08
N GLU A 374 7.12 -31.40 -4.32
CA GLU A 374 7.08 -32.18 -3.07
C GLU A 374 7.85 -31.53 -1.93
N CYS A 375 8.33 -30.30 -2.13
CA CYS A 375 9.06 -29.56 -1.10
C CYS A 375 8.22 -29.41 0.18
N ALA A 376 8.93 -29.16 1.28
CA ALA A 376 8.40 -29.16 2.64
C ALA A 376 7.76 -30.48 3.06
N GLN A 377 8.00 -31.60 2.37
CA GLN A 377 7.24 -32.85 2.57
C GLN A 377 5.72 -32.62 2.48
N ARG A 378 5.30 -31.68 1.61
CA ARG A 378 3.90 -31.23 1.46
C ARG A 378 3.26 -30.61 2.72
N ARG A 379 4.08 -30.13 3.66
CA ARG A 379 3.61 -29.36 4.83
C ARG A 379 3.13 -27.95 4.47
N LEU A 380 3.60 -27.39 3.34
CA LEU A 380 2.97 -26.20 2.76
C LEU A 380 1.73 -26.61 1.95
N PRO A 381 0.59 -25.91 2.14
CA PRO A 381 -0.59 -26.09 1.31
C PRO A 381 -0.28 -25.99 -0.19
N ASP A 382 -1.00 -26.79 -0.98
CA ASP A 382 -0.76 -26.90 -2.43
C ASP A 382 -0.90 -25.55 -3.15
N HIS A 383 -1.83 -24.69 -2.73
CA HIS A 383 -2.03 -23.35 -3.28
C HIS A 383 -0.90 -22.36 -3.00
N LEU A 384 0.01 -22.66 -2.05
CA LEU A 384 1.22 -21.87 -1.80
C LEU A 384 2.45 -22.51 -2.46
N ARG A 385 2.49 -23.84 -2.50
CA ARG A 385 3.63 -24.63 -2.93
C ARG A 385 3.70 -24.81 -4.44
N LEU A 386 2.60 -25.20 -5.08
CA LEU A 386 2.55 -25.49 -6.52
C LEU A 386 2.71 -24.26 -7.42
N PRO A 387 2.34 -23.02 -7.02
CA PRO A 387 2.72 -21.82 -7.77
C PRO A 387 4.23 -21.67 -7.99
N LEU A 388 5.08 -22.19 -7.10
CA LEU A 388 6.54 -22.18 -7.32
C LEU A 388 6.96 -23.06 -8.50
N VAL A 389 6.23 -24.15 -8.76
CA VAL A 389 6.40 -24.94 -9.99
C VAL A 389 6.01 -24.08 -11.19
N ALA A 390 4.87 -23.38 -11.13
CA ALA A 390 4.44 -22.48 -12.19
C ALA A 390 5.48 -21.37 -12.47
N GLU A 391 6.11 -20.79 -11.44
CA GLU A 391 7.20 -19.82 -11.60
C GLU A 391 8.43 -20.41 -12.33
N LEU A 392 8.80 -21.67 -12.07
CA LEU A 392 9.87 -22.35 -12.81
C LEU A 392 9.51 -22.55 -14.29
N LEU A 393 8.25 -22.90 -14.57
CA LEU A 393 7.74 -22.96 -15.94
C LEU A 393 7.86 -21.59 -16.62
N GLY A 394 7.47 -20.53 -15.89
CA GLY A 394 7.64 -19.11 -16.22
C GLY A 394 9.06 -18.73 -16.64
N ALA A 395 10.04 -19.28 -15.90
CA ALA A 395 11.46 -19.09 -16.14
C ALA A 395 12.03 -20.04 -17.23
N SER A 396 11.17 -20.80 -17.93
CA SER A 396 11.56 -21.78 -18.96
C SER A 396 12.46 -22.91 -18.46
N ILE A 397 12.34 -23.30 -17.19
CA ILE A 397 13.12 -24.37 -16.57
C ILE A 397 12.56 -25.75 -16.94
N GLY A 398 13.44 -26.74 -17.10
CA GLY A 398 13.10 -28.12 -17.50
C GLY A 398 12.97 -28.30 -19.01
N SER A 399 12.75 -29.54 -19.47
CA SER A 399 12.48 -29.87 -20.87
C SER A 399 11.07 -29.46 -21.29
N ALA A 400 10.82 -29.34 -22.60
CA ALA A 400 9.49 -29.03 -23.12
C ALA A 400 8.43 -30.04 -22.68
N GLN A 401 8.78 -31.33 -22.62
CA GLN A 401 7.86 -32.40 -22.20
C GLN A 401 7.53 -32.32 -20.70
N GLU A 402 8.53 -32.06 -19.86
CA GLU A 402 8.31 -31.83 -18.43
C GLU A 402 7.40 -30.63 -18.19
N ARG A 403 7.63 -29.52 -18.91
CA ARG A 403 6.78 -28.32 -18.80
C ARG A 403 5.34 -28.61 -19.22
N ARG A 404 5.10 -29.30 -20.34
CA ARG A 404 3.75 -29.69 -20.78
C ARG A 404 3.04 -30.53 -19.72
N THR A 405 3.76 -31.51 -19.17
CA THR A 405 3.22 -32.41 -18.15
C THR A 405 2.84 -31.64 -16.89
N ALA A 406 3.72 -30.76 -16.42
CA ALA A 406 3.47 -29.92 -15.26
C ALA A 406 2.30 -28.94 -15.48
N ILE A 407 2.21 -28.29 -16.66
CA ILE A 407 1.08 -27.41 -17.03
C ILE A 407 -0.24 -28.21 -16.95
N ALA A 408 -0.29 -29.40 -17.54
CA ALA A 408 -1.49 -30.23 -17.54
C ALA A 408 -1.89 -30.66 -16.10
N GLN A 409 -0.91 -31.04 -15.27
CA GLN A 409 -1.16 -31.42 -13.87
C GLN A 409 -1.69 -30.24 -13.03
N LEU A 410 -1.10 -29.05 -13.19
CA LEU A 410 -1.51 -27.86 -12.46
C LEU A 410 -2.91 -27.39 -12.88
N LEU A 411 -3.23 -27.42 -14.18
CA LEU A 411 -4.57 -27.08 -14.69
C LEU A 411 -5.64 -28.09 -14.31
N ALA A 412 -5.28 -29.35 -14.05
CA ALA A 412 -6.20 -30.39 -13.57
C ALA A 412 -6.40 -30.39 -12.05
N HIS A 413 -5.70 -29.52 -11.32
CA HIS A 413 -5.73 -29.49 -9.85
C HIS A 413 -7.10 -29.05 -9.32
N GLY A 414 -7.53 -29.61 -8.17
CA GLY A 414 -8.83 -29.31 -7.56
C GLY A 414 -8.95 -27.89 -7.02
N ASP A 415 -7.87 -27.34 -6.48
CA ASP A 415 -7.80 -25.94 -6.02
C ASP A 415 -7.63 -24.97 -7.20
N VAL A 416 -8.54 -24.01 -7.30
CA VAL A 416 -8.54 -23.02 -8.38
C VAL A 416 -7.33 -22.08 -8.37
N ARG A 417 -6.79 -21.75 -7.19
CA ARG A 417 -5.62 -20.87 -7.05
C ARG A 417 -4.38 -21.53 -7.67
N VAL A 418 -4.28 -22.85 -7.54
CA VAL A 418 -3.24 -23.64 -8.23
C VAL A 418 -3.43 -23.58 -9.74
N ARG A 419 -4.64 -23.81 -10.25
CA ARG A 419 -4.92 -23.73 -11.70
C ARG A 419 -4.60 -22.34 -12.26
N ALA A 420 -5.04 -21.29 -11.57
CA ALA A 420 -4.87 -19.90 -11.97
C ALA A 420 -3.40 -19.46 -12.00
N SER A 421 -2.56 -20.01 -11.10
CA SER A 421 -1.12 -19.68 -11.03
C SER A 421 -0.35 -19.96 -12.33
N VAL A 422 -0.86 -20.85 -13.19
CA VAL A 422 -0.24 -21.23 -14.46
C VAL A 422 -0.45 -20.18 -15.55
N LEU A 423 -1.58 -19.46 -15.51
CA LEU A 423 -2.05 -18.65 -16.64
C LEU A 423 -1.03 -17.58 -17.06
N ALA A 424 -0.45 -16.87 -16.09
CA ALA A 424 0.56 -15.84 -16.32
C ALA A 424 1.92 -16.38 -16.80
N GLN A 425 2.11 -17.71 -16.80
CA GLN A 425 3.36 -18.41 -17.13
C GLN A 425 3.30 -19.08 -18.50
N LEU A 426 2.12 -19.14 -19.13
CA LEU A 426 1.90 -19.83 -20.41
C LEU A 426 2.64 -19.18 -21.60
N THR A 427 3.13 -17.94 -21.45
CA THR A 427 3.96 -17.27 -22.47
C THR A 427 5.46 -17.54 -22.30
N ALA A 428 5.86 -18.34 -21.31
CA ALA A 428 7.27 -18.59 -21.02
C ALA A 428 7.99 -19.34 -22.14
N GLY A 429 8.99 -18.71 -22.74
CA GLY A 429 9.69 -19.28 -23.89
C GLY A 429 8.85 -19.25 -25.17
N TRP A 430 7.86 -18.36 -25.27
CA TRP A 430 6.96 -18.22 -26.44
C TRP A 430 7.65 -18.35 -27.79
N LYS A 431 8.79 -17.66 -27.96
CA LYS A 431 9.56 -17.63 -29.22
C LYS A 431 10.12 -19.00 -29.62
N THR A 432 10.39 -19.88 -28.66
CA THR A 432 10.96 -21.23 -28.88
C THR A 432 9.91 -22.35 -28.81
N MET A 433 8.67 -22.03 -28.43
CA MET A 433 7.56 -22.99 -28.46
C MET A 433 7.20 -23.42 -29.89
N VAL A 434 6.80 -24.70 -30.03
CA VAL A 434 6.18 -25.19 -31.26
C VAL A 434 4.75 -24.66 -31.40
N GLU A 435 4.26 -24.60 -32.64
CA GLU A 435 2.96 -24.00 -32.96
C GLU A 435 1.77 -24.67 -32.24
N ALA A 436 1.85 -25.97 -31.99
CA ALA A 436 0.83 -26.69 -31.22
C ALA A 436 0.73 -26.18 -29.77
N ASP A 437 1.87 -25.91 -29.12
CA ASP A 437 1.91 -25.44 -27.73
C ASP A 437 1.41 -23.99 -27.62
N ARG A 438 1.76 -23.12 -28.60
CA ARG A 438 1.24 -21.74 -28.66
C ARG A 438 -0.27 -21.71 -28.78
N ARG A 439 -0.84 -22.52 -29.69
CA ARG A 439 -2.29 -22.64 -29.85
C ARG A 439 -2.96 -23.17 -28.59
N ALA A 440 -2.37 -24.17 -27.93
CA ALA A 440 -2.88 -24.68 -26.66
C ALA A 440 -2.87 -23.61 -25.56
N ALA A 441 -1.78 -22.85 -25.42
CA ALA A 441 -1.66 -21.77 -24.45
C ALA A 441 -2.73 -20.68 -24.64
N ILE A 442 -2.96 -20.25 -25.88
CA ILE A 442 -4.03 -19.29 -26.23
C ILE A 442 -5.40 -19.87 -25.88
N GLY A 443 -5.66 -21.13 -26.28
CA GLY A 443 -6.92 -21.81 -25.98
C GLY A 443 -7.21 -21.93 -24.49
N ILE A 444 -6.19 -22.22 -23.67
CA ILE A 444 -6.30 -22.29 -22.21
C ILE A 444 -6.71 -20.92 -21.64
N VAL A 445 -6.06 -19.83 -22.06
CA VAL A 445 -6.39 -18.48 -21.57
C VAL A 445 -7.80 -18.05 -22.00
N ILE A 446 -8.18 -18.30 -23.26
CA ILE A 446 -9.54 -18.02 -23.75
C ILE A 446 -10.59 -18.78 -22.92
N GLY A 447 -10.36 -20.08 -22.69
CA GLY A 447 -11.25 -20.89 -21.86
C GLY A 447 -11.34 -20.39 -20.42
N ALA A 448 -10.21 -19.94 -19.85
CA ALA A 448 -10.16 -19.38 -18.50
C ALA A 448 -10.87 -18.01 -18.40
N ILE A 449 -10.78 -17.14 -19.41
CA ILE A 449 -11.55 -15.88 -19.48
C ILE A 449 -13.06 -16.15 -19.46
N ALA A 450 -13.50 -17.21 -20.14
CA ALA A 450 -14.90 -17.62 -20.17
C ALA A 450 -15.37 -18.35 -18.90
N SER A 451 -14.46 -18.65 -17.95
CA SER A 451 -14.79 -19.37 -16.73
C SER A 451 -15.83 -18.63 -15.88
N PRO A 452 -16.81 -19.34 -15.27
CA PRO A 452 -17.69 -18.74 -14.27
C PRO A 452 -16.96 -18.47 -12.95
N ASP A 453 -15.83 -19.13 -12.70
CA ASP A 453 -15.00 -18.93 -11.51
C ASP A 453 -14.22 -17.60 -11.61
N PRO A 454 -14.40 -16.66 -10.67
CA PRO A 454 -13.79 -15.34 -10.72
C PRO A 454 -12.27 -15.36 -10.59
N ILE A 455 -11.68 -16.34 -9.88
CA ILE A 455 -10.22 -16.45 -9.74
C ILE A 455 -9.61 -16.81 -11.09
N MET A 456 -10.20 -17.79 -11.80
CA MET A 456 -9.74 -18.18 -13.13
C MET A 456 -9.90 -17.03 -14.13
N ALA A 457 -11.08 -16.40 -14.16
CA ALA A 457 -11.37 -15.31 -15.09
C ALA A 457 -10.44 -14.13 -14.85
N GLY A 458 -10.39 -13.61 -13.61
CA GLY A 458 -9.54 -12.47 -13.24
C GLY A 458 -8.06 -12.72 -13.53
N SER A 459 -7.54 -13.91 -13.17
CA SER A 459 -6.15 -14.27 -13.44
C SER A 459 -5.85 -14.43 -14.93
N ALA A 460 -6.82 -14.89 -15.74
CA ALA A 460 -6.66 -15.01 -17.19
C ALA A 460 -6.68 -13.66 -17.89
N ILE A 461 -7.53 -12.74 -17.42
CA ILE A 461 -7.61 -11.37 -17.92
C ILE A 461 -6.30 -10.63 -17.61
N ASP A 462 -5.78 -10.74 -16.38
CA ASP A 462 -4.48 -10.14 -16.01
C ASP A 462 -3.31 -10.76 -16.81
N ALA A 463 -3.35 -12.07 -17.05
CA ALA A 463 -2.37 -12.74 -17.90
C ALA A 463 -2.43 -12.30 -19.37
N SER A 464 -3.57 -11.82 -19.87
CA SER A 464 -3.77 -11.48 -21.28
C SER A 464 -2.81 -10.39 -21.77
N THR A 465 -2.45 -9.41 -20.92
CA THR A 465 -1.48 -8.36 -21.27
C THR A 465 -0.14 -8.96 -21.71
N LYS A 466 0.37 -9.97 -20.98
CA LYS A 466 1.61 -10.66 -21.37
C LYS A 466 1.46 -11.45 -22.68
N PHE A 467 0.27 -11.93 -22.99
CA PHE A 467 -0.01 -12.59 -24.27
C PHE A 467 0.06 -11.61 -25.42
N TYR A 468 -0.53 -10.42 -25.30
CA TYR A 468 -0.40 -9.37 -26.32
C TYR A 468 1.07 -9.02 -26.58
N GLU A 469 1.88 -8.88 -25.52
CA GLU A 469 3.32 -8.66 -25.64
C GLU A 469 4.05 -9.81 -26.37
N ALA A 470 3.65 -11.05 -26.09
CA ALA A 470 4.30 -12.24 -26.64
C ALA A 470 3.91 -12.54 -28.10
N ILE A 471 2.62 -12.39 -28.44
CA ILE A 471 2.07 -12.70 -29.78
C ILE A 471 2.50 -11.64 -30.81
N GLY A 472 2.72 -10.39 -30.38
CA GLY A 472 3.11 -9.29 -31.27
C GLY A 472 1.89 -8.71 -32.00
N ARG A 473 2.02 -8.28 -33.27
CA ARG A 473 0.86 -7.78 -34.07
C ARG A 473 0.17 -8.90 -34.86
N GLY A 474 -0.04 -10.05 -34.22
CA GLY A 474 -0.57 -11.27 -34.84
C GLY A 474 -2.09 -11.42 -34.75
N ASP A 475 -2.59 -12.64 -34.95
CA ASP A 475 -4.02 -13.01 -34.89
C ASP A 475 -4.54 -13.01 -33.44
N HIS A 476 -4.92 -11.84 -32.95
CA HIS A 476 -5.52 -11.66 -31.61
C HIS A 476 -7.03 -11.88 -31.61
N ALA A 477 -7.65 -12.13 -32.77
CA ALA A 477 -9.10 -12.02 -32.93
C ALA A 477 -9.87 -12.90 -31.93
N ALA A 478 -9.36 -14.10 -31.64
CA ALA A 478 -9.98 -15.00 -30.68
C ALA A 478 -9.84 -14.53 -29.22
N LEU A 479 -8.68 -13.96 -28.85
CA LEU A 479 -8.45 -13.40 -27.51
C LEU A 479 -9.26 -12.12 -27.31
N ASP A 480 -9.26 -11.23 -28.31
CA ASP A 480 -10.06 -9.99 -28.33
C ASP A 480 -11.54 -10.33 -28.14
N ALA A 481 -12.06 -11.30 -28.93
CA ALA A 481 -13.45 -11.74 -28.84
C ALA A 481 -13.79 -12.32 -27.46
N ALA A 482 -12.88 -13.09 -26.84
CA ALA A 482 -13.09 -13.64 -25.51
C ALA A 482 -13.16 -12.54 -24.43
N LEU A 483 -12.26 -11.57 -24.47
CA LEU A 483 -12.23 -10.43 -23.53
C LEU A 483 -13.50 -9.58 -23.68
N ILE A 484 -13.90 -9.26 -24.92
CA ILE A 484 -15.12 -8.48 -25.19
C ILE A 484 -16.37 -9.24 -24.73
N ALA A 485 -16.46 -10.55 -25.03
CA ALA A 485 -17.59 -11.37 -24.62
C ALA A 485 -17.71 -11.44 -23.09
N ARG A 486 -16.59 -11.58 -22.37
CA ARG A 486 -16.60 -11.54 -20.90
C ARG A 486 -17.01 -10.16 -20.37
N ALA A 487 -16.45 -9.08 -20.92
CA ALA A 487 -16.78 -7.71 -20.52
C ALA A 487 -18.27 -7.36 -20.67
N ALA A 488 -18.95 -7.95 -21.66
CA ALA A 488 -20.38 -7.74 -21.87
C ALA A 488 -21.27 -8.32 -20.75
N ILE A 489 -20.82 -9.37 -20.04
CA ILE A 489 -21.60 -10.06 -19.01
C ILE A 489 -21.05 -9.86 -17.59
N GLU A 490 -19.83 -9.34 -17.44
CA GLU A 490 -19.17 -9.20 -16.16
C GLU A 490 -19.89 -8.19 -15.25
N LYS A 491 -20.14 -8.63 -14.01
CA LYS A 491 -20.80 -7.85 -12.96
C LYS A 491 -19.86 -7.56 -11.80
N GLU A 492 -18.82 -8.37 -11.59
CA GLU A 492 -17.82 -8.11 -10.56
C GLU A 492 -17.06 -6.82 -10.89
N PRO A 493 -17.07 -5.81 -10.00
CA PRO A 493 -16.49 -4.51 -10.31
C PRO A 493 -15.00 -4.53 -10.59
N GLU A 494 -14.22 -5.35 -9.86
CA GLU A 494 -12.77 -5.44 -10.03
C GLU A 494 -12.41 -6.10 -11.37
N ILE A 495 -13.04 -7.23 -11.69
CA ILE A 495 -12.84 -7.93 -12.97
C ILE A 495 -13.29 -7.05 -14.14
N SER A 496 -14.41 -6.34 -13.99
CA SER A 496 -14.88 -5.39 -15.01
C SER A 496 -13.85 -4.29 -15.26
N ALA A 497 -13.25 -3.75 -14.19
CA ALA A 497 -12.25 -2.69 -14.31
C ALA A 497 -11.02 -3.18 -15.08
N THR A 498 -10.48 -4.35 -14.72
CA THR A 498 -9.34 -4.95 -15.44
C THR A 498 -9.69 -5.24 -16.91
N LEU A 499 -10.89 -5.73 -17.21
CA LEU A 499 -11.35 -5.93 -18.59
C LEU A 499 -11.36 -4.63 -19.40
N PHE A 500 -11.90 -3.56 -18.82
CA PHE A 500 -11.94 -2.26 -19.47
C PHE A 500 -10.55 -1.66 -19.68
N ASP A 501 -9.63 -1.87 -18.73
CA ASP A 501 -8.23 -1.45 -18.87
C ASP A 501 -7.55 -2.19 -20.04
N VAL A 502 -7.73 -3.51 -20.16
CA VAL A 502 -7.18 -4.29 -21.28
C VAL A 502 -7.81 -3.85 -22.62
N ILE A 503 -9.13 -3.68 -22.67
CA ILE A 503 -9.84 -3.17 -23.87
C ILE A 503 -9.29 -1.80 -24.28
N ALA A 504 -9.05 -0.91 -23.32
CA ALA A 504 -8.51 0.43 -23.53
C ALA A 504 -7.07 0.38 -24.07
N GLU A 505 -6.20 -0.38 -23.41
CA GLU A 505 -4.79 -0.50 -23.74
C GLU A 505 -4.59 -1.09 -25.14
N GLN A 506 -5.35 -2.12 -25.48
CA GLN A 506 -5.28 -2.81 -26.77
C GLN A 506 -6.16 -2.16 -27.85
N LYS A 507 -6.90 -1.10 -27.52
CA LYS A 507 -7.79 -0.35 -28.42
C LYS A 507 -8.84 -1.22 -29.10
N LEU A 508 -9.49 -2.11 -28.35
CA LEU A 508 -10.48 -3.04 -28.87
C LEU A 508 -11.81 -2.32 -29.14
N GLY A 509 -11.98 -1.77 -30.35
CA GLY A 509 -13.16 -0.96 -30.70
C GLY A 509 -14.51 -1.70 -30.59
N ALA A 510 -14.54 -3.01 -30.79
CA ALA A 510 -15.75 -3.82 -30.56
C ALA A 510 -16.16 -3.91 -29.06
N GLY A 511 -15.29 -3.48 -28.14
CA GLY A 511 -15.56 -3.38 -26.71
C GLY A 511 -16.30 -2.11 -26.27
N VAL A 512 -16.57 -1.15 -27.17
CA VAL A 512 -17.22 0.14 -26.84
C VAL A 512 -18.55 -0.05 -26.10
N GLU A 513 -19.42 -0.96 -26.57
CA GLU A 513 -20.72 -1.18 -25.93
C GLU A 513 -20.58 -1.77 -24.52
N ALA A 514 -19.59 -2.66 -24.29
CA ALA A 514 -19.30 -3.17 -22.96
C ALA A 514 -18.82 -2.06 -22.02
N CYS A 515 -17.92 -1.19 -22.48
CA CYS A 515 -17.48 -0.03 -21.71
C CYS A 515 -18.63 0.95 -21.44
N ARG A 516 -19.52 1.20 -22.42
CA ARG A 516 -20.71 2.05 -22.23
C ARG A 516 -21.67 1.46 -21.19
N ALA A 517 -21.93 0.15 -21.23
CA ALA A 517 -22.73 -0.53 -20.22
C ALA A 517 -22.10 -0.44 -18.81
N GLY A 518 -20.76 -0.44 -18.75
CA GLY A 518 -19.97 -0.27 -17.53
C GLY A 518 -20.13 1.09 -16.83
N LEU A 519 -20.64 2.12 -17.52
CA LEU A 519 -20.96 3.42 -16.92
C LEU A 519 -22.05 3.34 -15.85
N THR A 520 -22.85 2.28 -15.89
CA THR A 520 -23.88 1.99 -14.88
C THR A 520 -23.36 0.91 -13.90
N GLY A 521 -23.45 1.17 -12.60
CA GLY A 521 -23.04 0.23 -11.55
C GLY A 521 -22.00 0.79 -10.55
N ALA A 522 -21.20 -0.08 -9.95
CA ALA A 522 -20.24 0.33 -8.93
C ALA A 522 -19.28 1.44 -9.43
N PRO A 523 -18.89 2.42 -8.59
CA PRO A 523 -18.06 3.55 -9.02
C PRO A 523 -16.74 3.16 -9.70
N VAL A 524 -16.08 2.10 -9.22
CA VAL A 524 -14.84 1.58 -9.82
C VAL A 524 -15.04 1.11 -11.26
N ARG A 525 -16.14 0.39 -11.53
CA ARG A 525 -16.53 -0.09 -12.87
C ARG A 525 -16.84 1.08 -13.79
N ALA A 526 -17.60 2.07 -13.31
CA ALA A 526 -17.94 3.28 -14.07
C ALA A 526 -16.70 4.13 -14.39
N ARG A 527 -15.73 4.20 -13.47
CA ARG A 527 -14.46 4.90 -13.70
C ARG A 527 -13.65 4.23 -14.80
N ALA A 528 -13.41 2.91 -14.69
CA ALA A 528 -12.67 2.16 -15.70
C ALA A 528 -13.37 2.21 -17.07
N ALA A 529 -14.70 2.13 -17.10
CA ALA A 529 -15.51 2.33 -18.30
C ALA A 529 -15.27 3.69 -18.98
N ARG A 530 -15.24 4.79 -18.21
CA ARG A 530 -14.92 6.13 -18.74
C ARG A 530 -13.51 6.21 -19.31
N ALA A 531 -12.53 5.62 -18.61
CA ALA A 531 -11.15 5.57 -19.10
C ALA A 531 -11.06 4.77 -20.41
N CYS A 532 -11.77 3.64 -20.49
CA CYS A 532 -11.89 2.84 -21.70
C CYS A 532 -12.49 3.64 -22.88
N LEU A 533 -13.64 4.28 -22.69
CA LEU A 533 -14.28 5.05 -23.76
C LEU A 533 -13.37 6.19 -24.26
N ARG A 534 -12.72 6.92 -23.34
CA ARG A 534 -11.74 7.95 -23.72
C ARG A 534 -10.58 7.39 -24.54
N ALA A 535 -10.02 6.25 -24.13
CA ALA A 535 -8.93 5.61 -24.85
C ALA A 535 -9.33 5.15 -26.25
N LEU A 536 -10.60 4.78 -26.44
CA LEU A 536 -11.19 4.40 -27.72
C LEU A 536 -11.64 5.59 -28.59
N GLY A 537 -11.49 6.83 -28.10
CA GLY A 537 -11.91 8.04 -28.82
C GLY A 537 -13.42 8.28 -28.79
N GLU A 538 -14.15 7.55 -27.94
CA GLU A 538 -15.58 7.73 -27.75
C GLU A 538 -15.84 8.85 -26.73
N PRO A 539 -16.95 9.61 -26.89
CA PRO A 539 -17.37 10.54 -25.86
C PRO A 539 -17.71 9.74 -24.59
N ALA A 540 -16.84 9.85 -23.58
CA ALA A 540 -17.18 9.49 -22.22
C ALA A 540 -18.14 10.56 -21.72
N THR A 541 -19.44 10.43 -22.01
CA THR A 541 -20.46 11.43 -21.66
C THR A 541 -20.28 11.89 -20.21
N ASP A 542 -19.98 13.18 -20.04
CA ASP A 542 -19.83 13.86 -18.73
C ASP A 542 -21.15 13.96 -17.95
N MET A 543 -22.26 13.47 -18.50
CA MET A 543 -23.57 13.51 -17.86
C MET A 543 -24.29 12.18 -18.02
N LEU A 544 -24.05 11.25 -17.10
CA LEU A 544 -25.07 10.28 -16.70
C LEU A 544 -25.07 10.25 -15.18
N ALA A 545 -26.29 10.29 -14.62
CA ALA A 545 -26.63 10.58 -13.24
C ALA A 545 -25.63 10.00 -12.22
N PRO A 546 -25.34 10.71 -11.10
CA PRO A 546 -24.48 10.19 -10.05
C PRO A 546 -24.93 8.78 -9.74
N VAL A 547 -24.08 7.79 -10.06
CA VAL A 547 -24.43 6.41 -9.76
C VAL A 547 -24.46 6.34 -8.25
N ARG A 548 -25.67 6.30 -7.70
CA ARG A 548 -25.91 6.07 -6.29
C ARG A 548 -25.38 4.68 -6.03
N ALA A 549 -24.15 4.58 -5.54
CA ALA A 549 -23.67 3.34 -4.97
C ALA A 549 -24.75 2.93 -3.95
N PRO A 550 -25.33 1.71 -4.06
CA PRO A 550 -26.29 1.27 -3.06
C PRO A 550 -25.61 1.42 -1.70
N ALA A 551 -26.31 2.06 -0.76
CA ALA A 551 -25.77 2.24 0.57
C ALA A 551 -25.34 0.86 1.09
N PRO A 552 -24.12 0.73 1.62
CA PRO A 552 -23.67 -0.55 2.11
C PRO A 552 -24.63 -1.04 3.21
N PRO A 553 -24.88 -2.35 3.32
CA PRO A 553 -25.85 -2.92 4.25
C PRO A 553 -25.30 -2.94 5.69
N VAL A 554 -24.77 -1.80 6.16
CA VAL A 554 -24.12 -1.63 7.46
C VAL A 554 -24.67 -0.37 8.13
N ASP A 555 -24.78 -0.41 9.46
CA ASP A 555 -25.34 0.70 10.24
C ASP A 555 -24.24 1.47 10.99
N VAL A 556 -23.91 2.66 10.49
CA VAL A 556 -22.94 3.57 11.13
C VAL A 556 -23.39 4.10 12.49
N THR A 557 -24.70 4.11 12.78
CA THR A 557 -25.22 4.66 14.05
C THR A 557 -24.83 3.81 15.26
N SER A 558 -24.55 2.52 15.02
CA SER A 558 -24.11 1.54 16.01
C SER A 558 -22.64 1.68 16.43
N VAL A 559 -21.82 2.38 15.63
CA VAL A 559 -20.37 2.53 15.87
C VAL A 559 -19.96 3.97 16.18
N ILE A 560 -20.65 4.98 15.65
CA ILE A 560 -20.30 6.38 15.92
C ILE A 560 -20.50 6.71 17.40
N GLY A 561 -19.46 7.28 18.01
CA GLY A 561 -19.41 7.62 19.43
C GLY A 561 -19.01 6.46 20.34
N ALA A 562 -18.83 5.24 19.81
CA ALA A 562 -18.35 4.10 20.57
C ALA A 562 -16.81 4.05 20.58
N ARG A 563 -16.24 3.62 21.70
CA ARG A 563 -14.87 3.11 21.74
C ARG A 563 -14.91 1.63 21.37
N LEU A 564 -14.13 1.25 20.37
CA LEU A 564 -14.17 -0.09 19.80
C LEU A 564 -12.75 -0.62 19.65
N GLU A 565 -12.56 -1.86 20.08
CA GLU A 565 -11.35 -2.61 19.80
C GLU A 565 -11.69 -3.84 18.97
N TRP A 566 -10.81 -4.16 18.03
CA TRP A 566 -10.88 -5.39 17.26
C TRP A 566 -9.74 -6.32 17.67
N HIS A 567 -10.10 -7.44 18.26
CA HIS A 567 -9.17 -8.44 18.78
C HIS A 567 -9.06 -9.55 17.75
N VAL A 568 -7.88 -9.68 17.14
CA VAL A 568 -7.59 -10.65 16.08
C VAL A 568 -6.51 -11.60 16.59
N THR A 569 -6.91 -12.81 16.97
CA THR A 569 -5.99 -13.90 17.29
C THR A 569 -5.49 -14.52 16.00
N THR A 570 -4.18 -14.50 15.77
CA THR A 570 -3.56 -15.09 14.58
C THR A 570 -2.71 -16.31 14.94
N THR A 571 -2.26 -17.05 13.92
CA THR A 571 -1.25 -18.11 14.08
C THR A 571 0.10 -17.60 14.60
N ARG A 572 0.33 -16.29 14.66
CA ARG A 572 1.54 -15.63 15.18
C ARG A 572 1.30 -14.85 16.48
N GLY A 573 0.14 -15.04 17.11
CA GLY A 573 -0.26 -14.36 18.34
C GLY A 573 -1.31 -13.28 18.11
N ASP A 574 -1.67 -12.61 19.20
CA ASP A 574 -2.78 -11.66 19.21
C ASP A 574 -2.39 -10.28 18.69
N VAL A 575 -3.30 -9.68 17.92
CA VAL A 575 -3.24 -8.29 17.48
C VAL A 575 -4.50 -7.60 17.95
N VAL A 576 -4.36 -6.52 18.72
CA VAL A 576 -5.48 -5.69 19.17
C VAL A 576 -5.41 -4.37 18.43
N LEU A 577 -6.48 -4.04 17.72
CA LEU A 577 -6.61 -2.82 16.93
C LEU A 577 -7.58 -1.87 17.63
N GLU A 578 -7.21 -0.61 17.79
CA GLU A 578 -8.12 0.47 18.14
C GLU A 578 -8.82 0.94 16.86
N LEU A 579 -10.15 0.89 16.83
CA LEU A 579 -10.96 1.33 15.69
C LEU A 579 -11.37 2.80 15.85
N ARG A 580 -11.44 3.52 14.73
CA ARG A 580 -11.70 4.97 14.68
C ARG A 580 -12.97 5.30 13.87
N PRO A 581 -14.16 5.02 14.42
CA PRO A 581 -15.44 5.33 13.77
C PRO A 581 -15.68 6.84 13.61
N ASP A 582 -14.94 7.68 14.30
CA ASP A 582 -14.91 9.13 14.11
C ASP A 582 -14.13 9.56 12.84
N VAL A 583 -13.27 8.68 12.32
CA VAL A 583 -12.48 8.90 11.11
C VAL A 583 -13.11 8.18 9.91
N ALA A 584 -13.45 6.90 10.04
CA ALA A 584 -13.97 6.07 8.96
C ALA A 584 -15.19 5.23 9.43
N PRO A 585 -16.34 5.88 9.70
CA PRO A 585 -17.52 5.22 10.22
C PRO A 585 -18.03 4.05 9.36
N TRP A 586 -18.00 4.16 8.03
CA TRP A 586 -18.50 3.10 7.16
C TRP A 586 -17.57 1.88 7.15
N ALA A 587 -16.26 2.10 7.09
CA ALA A 587 -15.28 1.02 7.20
C ALA A 587 -15.39 0.29 8.55
N VAL A 588 -15.45 1.04 9.67
CA VAL A 588 -15.58 0.45 11.00
C VAL A 588 -16.89 -0.33 11.15
N ALA A 589 -18.01 0.21 10.67
CA ALA A 589 -19.28 -0.52 10.66
C ALA A 589 -19.21 -1.83 9.86
N GLY A 590 -18.51 -1.82 8.71
CA GLY A 590 -18.24 -3.02 7.91
C GLY A 590 -17.41 -4.06 8.65
N ILE A 591 -16.29 -3.66 9.26
CA ILE A 591 -15.42 -4.57 10.05
C ILE A 591 -16.20 -5.18 11.21
N VAL A 592 -16.97 -4.37 11.95
CA VAL A 592 -17.79 -4.84 13.08
C VAL A 592 -18.82 -5.87 12.61
N ALA A 593 -19.61 -5.54 11.58
CA ALA A 593 -20.65 -6.43 11.08
C ALA A 593 -20.09 -7.78 10.57
N LEU A 594 -19.00 -7.74 9.80
CA LEU A 594 -18.36 -8.95 9.27
C LEU A 594 -17.71 -9.79 10.37
N THR A 595 -17.13 -9.15 11.40
CA THR A 595 -16.57 -9.84 12.57
C THR A 595 -17.65 -10.53 13.39
N GLU A 596 -18.76 -9.84 13.70
CA GLU A 596 -19.88 -10.40 14.45
C GLU A 596 -20.56 -11.57 13.71
N GLN A 597 -20.47 -11.60 12.38
CA GLN A 597 -20.91 -12.72 11.53
C GLN A 597 -19.88 -13.86 11.40
N GLY A 598 -18.69 -13.74 12.02
CA GLY A 598 -17.62 -14.74 11.96
C GLY A 598 -16.93 -14.83 10.59
N LYS A 599 -17.02 -13.80 9.73
CA LYS A 599 -16.53 -13.84 8.34
C LYS A 599 -15.01 -13.82 8.21
N TYR A 600 -14.29 -13.45 9.26
CA TYR A 600 -12.83 -13.41 9.27
C TYR A 600 -12.18 -14.66 9.84
N ASP A 601 -12.92 -15.49 10.58
CA ASP A 601 -12.38 -16.68 11.23
C ASP A 601 -11.92 -17.71 10.19
N GLY A 602 -10.68 -18.19 10.32
CA GLY A 602 -10.07 -19.17 9.44
C GLY A 602 -9.42 -18.61 8.17
N LEU A 603 -9.64 -17.34 7.83
CA LEU A 603 -9.09 -16.73 6.61
C LEU A 603 -7.58 -16.55 6.68
N GLU A 604 -6.92 -16.79 5.55
CA GLU A 604 -5.49 -16.57 5.37
C GLU A 604 -5.13 -15.09 5.10
N PHE A 605 -3.95 -14.70 5.57
CA PHE A 605 -3.22 -13.55 5.06
C PHE A 605 -2.62 -13.94 3.71
N HIS A 606 -3.32 -13.62 2.63
CA HIS A 606 -2.95 -14.00 1.26
C HIS A 606 -1.85 -13.11 0.68
N ARG A 607 -1.63 -11.91 1.24
CA ARG A 607 -0.63 -10.96 0.76
C ARG A 607 0.18 -10.35 1.90
N VAL A 608 1.50 -10.53 1.81
CA VAL A 608 2.48 -9.91 2.70
C VAL A 608 3.60 -9.31 1.88
N VAL A 609 3.85 -8.02 2.06
CA VAL A 609 4.96 -7.30 1.44
C VAL A 609 5.87 -6.78 2.55
N PRO A 610 7.04 -7.42 2.76
CA PRO A 610 8.02 -7.01 3.78
C PRO A 610 8.35 -5.52 3.68
N ASN A 611 8.43 -4.84 4.84
CA ASN A 611 8.62 -3.38 4.97
C ASN A 611 7.51 -2.52 4.34
N PHE A 612 6.33 -3.09 4.11
CA PHE A 612 5.16 -2.35 3.65
C PHE A 612 3.92 -2.75 4.42
N VAL A 613 3.38 -3.94 4.17
CA VAL A 613 2.02 -4.27 4.58
C VAL A 613 1.76 -5.77 4.67
N VAL A 614 0.93 -6.17 5.64
CA VAL A 614 0.25 -7.48 5.70
C VAL A 614 -1.24 -7.29 5.47
N GLN A 615 -1.82 -8.09 4.58
CA GLN A 615 -3.20 -7.95 4.11
C GLN A 615 -3.96 -9.28 4.20
N GLY A 616 -5.22 -9.20 4.65
CA GLY A 616 -6.13 -10.32 4.81
C GLY A 616 -7.59 -9.91 4.61
N GLY A 617 -8.52 -10.81 4.94
CA GLY A 617 -9.96 -10.54 4.84
C GLY A 617 -10.59 -10.79 3.47
N ASP A 618 -9.90 -11.50 2.58
CA ASP A 618 -10.47 -12.01 1.33
C ASP A 618 -11.09 -13.40 1.56
N PRO A 619 -12.42 -13.58 1.41
CA PRO A 619 -13.08 -14.89 1.54
C PRO A 619 -12.60 -15.97 0.57
N THR A 620 -11.98 -15.58 -0.54
CA THR A 620 -11.47 -16.47 -1.58
C THR A 620 -9.96 -16.72 -1.47
N GLU A 621 -9.28 -15.97 -0.59
CA GLU A 621 -7.83 -16.03 -0.36
C GLU A 621 -6.99 -15.84 -1.64
N SER A 622 -7.52 -15.11 -2.62
CA SER A 622 -6.93 -14.96 -3.96
C SER A 622 -6.52 -13.52 -4.30
N GLY A 623 -6.99 -12.55 -3.52
CA GLY A 623 -6.96 -11.12 -3.78
C GLY A 623 -8.23 -10.55 -4.42
N TRP A 624 -9.06 -11.39 -5.06
CA TRP A 624 -10.20 -10.97 -5.89
C TRP A 624 -11.57 -11.04 -5.20
N GLY A 625 -11.63 -11.52 -3.95
CA GLY A 625 -12.91 -11.72 -3.26
C GLY A 625 -13.31 -10.55 -2.36
N GLY A 626 -14.62 -10.50 -2.08
CA GLY A 626 -15.22 -9.50 -1.20
C GLY A 626 -16.53 -9.97 -0.60
N PRO A 627 -17.22 -9.12 0.18
CA PRO A 627 -18.41 -9.50 0.93
C PRO A 627 -19.71 -9.41 0.10
N GLY A 628 -19.61 -9.19 -1.21
CA GLY A 628 -20.76 -8.98 -2.11
C GLY A 628 -21.32 -7.55 -2.13
N TYR A 629 -20.64 -6.60 -1.48
CA TYR A 629 -20.91 -5.17 -1.53
C TYR A 629 -19.61 -4.37 -1.40
N VAL A 630 -19.66 -3.08 -1.73
CA VAL A 630 -18.54 -2.15 -1.59
C VAL A 630 -18.85 -1.07 -0.55
N LEU A 631 -17.80 -0.54 0.06
CA LEU A 631 -17.83 0.55 1.03
C LEU A 631 -17.35 1.85 0.37
N PRO A 632 -17.88 3.02 0.78
CA PRO A 632 -17.36 4.30 0.33
C PRO A 632 -15.90 4.47 0.78
N ALA A 633 -15.11 5.13 -0.05
CA ALA A 633 -13.78 5.57 0.33
C ALA A 633 -13.88 6.69 1.37
N GLU A 634 -13.22 6.51 2.51
CA GLU A 634 -13.15 7.46 3.60
C GLU A 634 -11.69 7.88 3.83
N PRO A 635 -10.99 8.39 2.80
CA PRO A 635 -9.58 8.73 2.90
C PRO A 635 -9.32 9.64 4.10
N GLY A 636 -8.34 9.26 4.92
CA GLY A 636 -7.82 10.05 6.03
C GLY A 636 -6.46 10.64 5.69
N THR A 637 -6.11 11.78 6.26
CA THR A 637 -4.78 12.38 6.07
C THR A 637 -3.93 12.21 7.33
N SER A 638 -2.60 12.18 7.17
CA SER A 638 -1.70 12.12 8.33
C SER A 638 -1.81 13.37 9.21
N ALA A 639 -2.24 14.50 8.63
CA ALA A 639 -2.49 15.73 9.36
C ALA A 639 -3.72 15.66 10.29
N ASP A 640 -4.67 14.75 10.01
CA ASP A 640 -5.84 14.50 10.85
C ASP A 640 -5.56 13.43 11.95
N GLY A 641 -4.29 13.04 12.14
CA GLY A 641 -3.90 11.92 13.00
C GLY A 641 -4.19 10.54 12.39
N ALA A 642 -4.62 10.48 11.13
CA ALA A 642 -4.93 9.27 10.37
C ALA A 642 -3.83 8.96 9.35
N GLY A 643 -2.63 8.61 9.84
CA GLY A 643 -1.47 8.32 9.00
C GLY A 643 -1.20 6.83 8.85
N PHE A 644 -0.80 6.40 7.65
CA PHE A 644 -0.30 5.04 7.40
C PHE A 644 1.13 4.84 7.89
N VAL A 645 1.37 5.09 9.19
CA VAL A 645 2.61 4.73 9.93
C VAL A 645 2.64 3.23 10.25
N ALA A 646 3.74 2.71 10.81
CA ALA A 646 3.77 1.34 11.33
C ALA A 646 2.61 1.11 12.32
N GLY A 647 1.89 0.01 12.16
CA GLY A 647 0.66 -0.31 12.90
C GLY A 647 -0.59 0.43 12.46
N GLY A 648 -0.52 1.37 11.51
CA GLY A 648 -1.72 1.93 10.89
C GLY A 648 -2.51 0.85 10.15
N VAL A 649 -3.84 0.98 10.13
CA VAL A 649 -4.76 -0.03 9.58
C VAL A 649 -5.65 0.62 8.53
N GLY A 650 -5.78 -0.02 7.37
CA GLY A 650 -6.63 0.48 6.29
C GLY A 650 -7.37 -0.59 5.52
N MET A 651 -8.36 -0.15 4.75
CA MET A 651 -9.12 -1.01 3.83
C MET A 651 -8.34 -1.18 2.54
N ALA A 652 -8.20 -2.41 2.06
CA ALA A 652 -7.72 -2.65 0.71
C ALA A 652 -8.84 -2.33 -0.29
N ASP A 653 -8.47 -1.69 -1.39
CA ASP A 653 -9.38 -1.33 -2.47
C ASP A 653 -8.68 -1.51 -3.84
N ALA A 654 -9.47 -1.78 -4.88
CA ALA A 654 -9.07 -1.78 -6.29
C ALA A 654 -9.26 -0.40 -6.95
N GLY A 655 -9.40 0.65 -6.13
CA GLY A 655 -9.78 1.99 -6.56
C GLY A 655 -10.85 2.60 -5.66
N ARG A 656 -11.07 3.90 -5.85
CA ARG A 656 -12.05 4.67 -5.08
C ARG A 656 -13.41 3.96 -5.02
N ASP A 657 -13.95 3.83 -3.81
CA ASP A 657 -15.26 3.24 -3.51
C ASP A 657 -15.40 1.77 -3.93
N SER A 658 -14.31 1.00 -3.80
CA SER A 658 -14.31 -0.46 -4.05
C SER A 658 -13.87 -1.29 -2.85
N ALA A 659 -13.56 -0.65 -1.72
CA ALA A 659 -13.21 -1.37 -0.49
C ALA A 659 -14.32 -2.33 -0.08
N GLY A 660 -13.96 -3.54 0.34
CA GLY A 660 -14.90 -4.59 0.74
C GLY A 660 -14.62 -5.09 2.14
N SER A 661 -14.28 -6.37 2.26
CA SER A 661 -13.91 -7.05 3.51
C SER A 661 -12.41 -7.06 3.77
N GLN A 662 -11.61 -6.79 2.73
CA GLN A 662 -10.16 -6.86 2.79
C GLN A 662 -9.56 -5.66 3.54
N TRP A 663 -8.59 -5.94 4.40
CA TRP A 663 -7.94 -4.96 5.26
C TRP A 663 -6.45 -5.25 5.38
N PHE A 664 -5.71 -4.28 5.89
CA PHE A 664 -4.28 -4.42 6.04
C PHE A 664 -3.71 -3.69 7.25
N VAL A 665 -2.55 -4.17 7.73
CA VAL A 665 -1.72 -3.55 8.77
C VAL A 665 -0.37 -3.17 8.19
N MET A 666 0.06 -1.95 8.50
CA MET A 666 1.34 -1.41 8.05
C MET A 666 2.52 -1.95 8.86
N HIS A 667 3.58 -2.40 8.17
CA HIS A 667 4.89 -2.67 8.79
C HIS A 667 5.73 -1.39 8.96
N ALA A 668 5.53 -0.41 8.08
CA ALA A 668 6.32 0.80 8.02
C ALA A 668 5.49 1.97 7.47
N ARG A 669 6.04 3.19 7.53
CA ARG A 669 5.36 4.38 7.00
C ARG A 669 5.17 4.28 5.48
N ALA A 670 3.92 4.38 5.02
CA ALA A 670 3.55 4.46 3.62
C ALA A 670 2.75 5.73 3.31
N ALA A 671 3.43 6.88 3.33
CA ALA A 671 2.80 8.19 3.12
C ALA A 671 2.14 8.40 1.74
N HIS A 672 2.36 7.45 0.82
CA HIS A 672 1.73 7.42 -0.49
C HIS A 672 0.30 6.86 -0.47
N LEU A 673 -0.14 6.26 0.63
CA LEU A 673 -1.51 5.82 0.87
C LEU A 673 -2.36 6.92 1.53
N ASP A 674 -1.71 7.84 2.25
CA ASP A 674 -2.37 8.94 2.97
C ASP A 674 -3.31 9.70 2.02
N GLY A 675 -4.55 9.88 2.45
CA GLY A 675 -5.72 10.45 1.76
C GLY A 675 -6.00 9.91 0.36
N ARG A 676 -5.62 8.65 0.10
CA ARG A 676 -6.12 7.84 -1.01
C ARG A 676 -6.90 6.64 -0.50
N TYR A 677 -6.35 5.98 0.52
CA TYR A 677 -6.96 4.81 1.15
C TYR A 677 -7.70 5.18 2.43
N THR A 678 -8.74 4.40 2.75
CA THR A 678 -9.46 4.51 4.02
C THR A 678 -8.58 4.01 5.16
N TRP A 679 -8.20 4.91 6.07
CA TRP A 679 -7.58 4.58 7.35
C TRP A 679 -8.67 4.49 8.41
N PHE A 680 -8.75 3.39 9.16
CA PHE A 680 -9.83 3.16 10.12
C PHE A 680 -9.37 2.82 11.53
N GLY A 681 -8.07 2.83 11.80
CA GLY A 681 -7.54 2.51 13.12
C GLY A 681 -6.04 2.27 13.14
N ALA A 682 -5.56 1.84 14.31
CA ALA A 682 -4.17 1.46 14.50
C ALA A 682 -4.04 0.27 15.47
N VAL A 683 -2.95 -0.47 15.35
CA VAL A 683 -2.58 -1.52 16.30
C VAL A 683 -2.29 -0.89 17.66
N LYS A 684 -3.11 -1.25 18.65
CA LYS A 684 -2.95 -0.88 20.06
C LYS A 684 -1.92 -1.78 20.76
N SER A 685 -1.93 -3.08 20.45
CA SER A 685 -0.94 -4.05 20.92
C SER A 685 -0.79 -5.22 19.95
N GLY A 686 0.37 -5.88 19.96
CA GLY A 686 0.61 -7.03 19.07
C GLY A 686 1.28 -6.68 17.74
N GLN A 687 1.89 -5.49 17.59
CA GLN A 687 2.60 -5.12 16.34
C GLN A 687 3.65 -6.15 15.93
N LYS A 688 4.39 -6.72 16.89
CA LYS A 688 5.37 -7.79 16.61
C LYS A 688 4.73 -9.06 16.02
N SER A 689 3.51 -9.38 16.44
CA SER A 689 2.75 -10.51 15.88
C SER A 689 2.30 -10.19 14.45
N ALA A 690 1.79 -8.98 14.21
CA ALA A 690 1.44 -8.52 12.86
C ALA A 690 2.67 -8.50 11.93
N ASP A 691 3.82 -8.03 12.43
CA ASP A 691 5.08 -8.02 11.70
C ASP A 691 5.63 -9.42 11.41
N ALA A 692 5.26 -10.44 12.19
CA ALA A 692 5.73 -11.81 12.01
C ALA A 692 4.87 -12.67 11.07
N LEU A 693 3.73 -12.14 10.60
CA LEU A 693 2.82 -12.84 9.69
C LEU A 693 3.46 -13.08 8.33
N LEU A 694 3.28 -14.28 7.80
CA LEU A 694 3.66 -14.71 6.45
C LEU A 694 2.43 -15.02 5.61
N ILE A 695 2.63 -15.17 4.30
CA ILE A 695 1.57 -15.68 3.42
C ILE A 695 1.16 -17.08 3.88
N GLY A 696 -0.14 -17.27 4.13
CA GLY A 696 -0.72 -18.52 4.64
C GLY A 696 -0.87 -18.60 6.15
N ASP A 697 -0.36 -17.62 6.92
CA ASP A 697 -0.78 -17.45 8.31
C ASP A 697 -2.28 -17.09 8.36
N LYS A 698 -2.96 -17.39 9.46
CA LYS A 698 -4.43 -17.31 9.55
C LYS A 698 -4.91 -16.43 10.68
N VAL A 699 -6.09 -15.85 10.48
CA VAL A 699 -6.93 -15.37 11.57
C VAL A 699 -7.59 -16.60 12.21
N VAL A 700 -7.21 -16.94 13.44
CA VAL A 700 -7.81 -18.04 14.19
C VAL A 700 -9.19 -17.60 14.71
N LYS A 701 -9.26 -16.38 15.25
CA LYS A 701 -10.50 -15.79 15.75
C LYS A 701 -10.45 -14.27 15.67
N ALA A 702 -11.57 -13.66 15.29
CA ALA A 702 -11.77 -12.21 15.37
C ALA A 702 -12.96 -11.88 16.28
N THR A 703 -12.82 -10.85 17.15
CA THR A 703 -13.89 -10.41 18.08
C THR A 703 -13.89 -8.89 18.25
N ILE A 704 -15.07 -8.29 18.36
CA ILE A 704 -15.23 -6.87 18.70
C ILE A 704 -15.41 -6.71 20.22
N VAL A 705 -14.62 -5.82 20.82
CA VAL A 705 -14.70 -5.47 22.25
C VAL A 705 -15.14 -4.01 22.38
N ARG A 706 -16.06 -3.75 23.30
CA ARG A 706 -16.62 -2.42 23.62
C ARG A 706 -16.20 -2.04 25.06
N PRO A 707 -14.98 -1.51 25.25
CA PRO A 707 -14.41 -1.26 26.58
C PRO A 707 -15.08 -0.15 27.38
#